data_AF-A0AAV5P7W8-F1
#
_entry.id   AF-A0AAV5P7W8-F1
#
_cell.length_a   1.000
_cell.length_b   1.000
_cell.length_c   1.000
_cell.angle_alpha   90.00
_cell.angle_beta   90.00
_cell.angle_gamma   90.00
#
_symmetry.space_group_name_H-M   'P 1'
#
loop_
_entity.id
_entity.type
_entity.pdbx_description
1 polymer ?
#
loop_
_entity_poly.entity_id
_entity_poly.type
_entity_poly.pdbx_seq_one_letter_code
_entity_poly.pdbx_strand_id
1 'polypeptide(L)'
;MTQDVFGTAALRRAVLEAWRSSPTRLREDANTEEDHAHGSYRGRVVVELAQNAADAAVRAGVPGRLRLSLHAPSDPDGRWVLRAANTGEPLDAAGVASLVAMRASATGRGAGAAGGPRTVGRFGVGFAAVRSVADRVRVGAGDHAVELSLDRTRAALDDVVADRPDLAAEVAGRGDRLPVLRLPFPARVEVPAGYDTVVEVELRDDAALDAVRAELADVGDPLLLALPALTEVVVAGDGVAERRVADVDERWTVLRREGTLDPALLADRPVEERGADRWSVTWALPHDAPAPTVLHAPTPTDERLTFPALLLATFPLDPARRHVQRGAVSDHVAHEAGRAFAALLGSLAADRGADVLALVPTGLPASAVDEAVRTAATAALARTPLLPLDVPPDQPGRAGDETWDDPPILDEHDEHDEHGAPQRAERRLLAPAEARVLAGDVGDARVRAELGAAHLVDVPGPLRAVARSLGAQVVDLADVVDDLPLVADPGRWRALYDALAPHAGDRSVLEALGALPVPLLGGQVVRGARGLLLIGDGTDDGSDGGALDPRDAVDLGLRVVDPRAAHPLLERLGARATDLRAVLADGAVRERVLAAADAADAGDDPAAEVERLLALVAAALRDVRDPAGDVLPFWWGELPVPTTDGGWSPARGCALPGTWAADVLDGLDVVDPGIVARWGEPTLRAVGAAAGPTVLRVRDVLTPAPDDDEPDLDPHAPEGWLSDWAGYLEHLAATLGPEAYLGDVLAVADLDAVADGAWPDVLARLAGDPAAREAMLTPVRAEGGRAASARSYTAWWLREELGGPFALDGGPATAFLRPAPPEVAGLDDAALAAVGGVHDLAELDPEEWADLLDGLPPVGSPVDAAAALALWRALEALAESGVRLDPAPARVPALHGGTVVVAAADDVAVAPDPMWAPLRPLVPAGRDLVEEVADLLDVATVTGPGPAPDDPGHREDVPSEVGTVVGERLPRTWERHDDLRVDGVAVPWWVEGRGGADVVVHATGPAGLAAALAVVAGRYGARHVLEEVLRDPRGAQGAVARTAWDDPQSSADAR
;
A
#
# COMPACT_ATOMS: atom_id res chain seq x y z
N MET A 1 59.93 -59.21 -52.99
CA MET A 1 58.78 -59.91 -52.38
C MET A 1 58.62 -59.37 -50.96
N THR A 2 57.49 -58.74 -50.65
CA THR A 2 57.18 -58.27 -49.29
C THR A 2 56.93 -59.48 -48.40
N GLN A 3 57.57 -59.55 -47.23
CA GLN A 3 57.40 -60.66 -46.27
C GLN A 3 56.02 -60.58 -45.61
N ASP A 4 55.25 -61.68 -45.60
CA ASP A 4 53.89 -61.74 -45.02
C ASP A 4 53.94 -61.99 -43.52
N VAL A 5 54.36 -60.98 -42.76
CA VAL A 5 54.58 -61.08 -41.30
C VAL A 5 53.28 -61.20 -40.51
N PHE A 6 52.15 -60.77 -41.10
CA PHE A 6 50.82 -60.79 -40.47
C PHE A 6 49.95 -62.01 -40.86
N GLY A 7 50.46 -62.92 -41.70
CA GLY A 7 49.69 -64.08 -42.16
C GLY A 7 48.48 -63.73 -43.05
N THR A 8 48.56 -62.61 -43.77
CA THR A 8 47.47 -62.09 -44.60
C THR A 8 47.02 -63.08 -45.69
N ALA A 9 47.92 -63.92 -46.19
CA ALA A 9 47.58 -64.93 -47.20
C ALA A 9 46.59 -65.98 -46.68
N ALA A 10 46.70 -66.39 -45.40
CA ALA A 10 45.78 -67.36 -44.81
C ALA A 10 44.40 -66.75 -44.58
N LEU A 11 44.34 -65.53 -44.04
CA LEU A 11 43.10 -64.77 -43.84
C LEU A 11 42.36 -64.55 -45.15
N ARG A 12 43.06 -64.04 -46.17
CA ARG A 12 42.49 -63.79 -47.51
C ARG A 12 41.94 -65.07 -48.14
N ARG A 13 42.67 -66.19 -48.04
CA ARG A 13 42.21 -67.48 -48.56
C ARG A 13 40.92 -67.95 -47.89
N ALA A 14 40.82 -67.84 -46.56
CA ALA A 14 39.63 -68.25 -45.83
C ALA A 14 38.38 -67.45 -46.25
N VAL A 15 38.52 -66.14 -46.43
CA VAL A 15 37.43 -65.26 -46.89
C VAL A 15 37.02 -65.58 -48.33
N LEU A 16 37.99 -65.70 -49.24
CA LEU A 16 37.71 -66.02 -50.65
C LEU A 16 37.03 -67.38 -50.80
N GLU A 17 37.42 -68.39 -50.02
CA GLU A 17 36.77 -69.70 -50.01
C GLU A 17 35.32 -69.60 -49.49
N ALA A 18 35.08 -68.80 -48.45
CA ALA A 18 33.74 -68.55 -47.94
C ALA A 18 32.85 -67.90 -49.01
N TRP A 19 33.33 -66.88 -49.72
CA TRP A 19 32.59 -66.24 -50.80
C TRP A 19 32.41 -67.16 -52.02
N ARG A 20 33.44 -67.96 -52.36
CA ARG A 20 33.33 -68.98 -53.42
C ARG A 20 32.24 -69.99 -53.07
N SER A 21 32.16 -70.44 -51.82
CA SER A 21 31.15 -71.42 -51.39
C SER A 21 29.73 -70.84 -51.35
N SER A 22 29.56 -69.54 -51.09
CA SER A 22 28.25 -68.88 -50.99
C SER A 22 28.29 -67.41 -51.45
N PRO A 23 27.67 -67.05 -52.58
CA PRO A 23 27.52 -65.66 -53.01
C PRO A 23 26.77 -64.79 -52.00
N THR A 24 25.86 -65.39 -51.21
CA THR A 24 25.17 -64.71 -50.11
C THR A 24 26.15 -64.17 -49.07
N ARG A 25 27.27 -64.85 -48.80
CA ARG A 25 28.29 -64.37 -47.85
C ARG A 25 29.01 -63.13 -48.36
N LEU A 26 29.34 -63.08 -49.66
CA LEU A 26 29.91 -61.88 -50.26
C LEU A 26 28.93 -60.70 -50.16
N ARG A 27 27.64 -60.96 -50.44
CA ARG A 27 26.56 -59.98 -50.32
C ARG A 27 26.41 -59.45 -48.89
N GLU A 28 26.41 -60.33 -47.90
CA GLU A 28 26.33 -59.97 -46.48
C GLU A 28 27.54 -59.11 -46.05
N ASP A 29 28.75 -59.50 -46.43
CA ASP A 29 29.97 -58.76 -46.09
C ASP A 29 30.00 -57.38 -46.74
N ALA A 30 29.61 -57.31 -48.02
CA ALA A 30 29.55 -56.06 -48.76
C ALA A 30 28.47 -55.11 -48.24
N ASN A 31 27.27 -55.62 -47.93
CA ASN A 31 26.22 -54.82 -47.30
C ASN A 31 26.64 -54.34 -45.91
N THR A 32 27.30 -55.19 -45.11
CA THR A 32 27.80 -54.79 -43.78
C THR A 32 28.84 -53.67 -43.88
N GLU A 33 29.76 -53.74 -44.85
CA GLU A 33 30.73 -52.67 -45.09
C GLU A 33 30.04 -51.38 -45.57
N GLU A 34 29.08 -51.48 -46.48
CA GLU A 34 28.34 -50.34 -47.04
C GLU A 34 27.45 -49.66 -45.99
N ASP A 35 26.73 -50.42 -45.16
CA ASP A 35 25.89 -49.90 -44.08
C ASP A 35 26.73 -49.11 -43.06
N HIS A 36 27.93 -49.60 -42.73
CA HIS A 36 28.84 -48.87 -41.85
C HIS A 36 29.43 -47.63 -42.56
N ALA A 37 29.90 -47.76 -43.80
CA ALA A 37 30.55 -46.68 -44.53
C ALA A 37 29.59 -45.53 -44.91
N HIS A 38 28.37 -45.84 -45.33
CA HIS A 38 27.42 -44.86 -45.88
C HIS A 38 26.21 -44.58 -44.99
N GLY A 39 25.95 -45.41 -43.99
CA GLY A 39 24.92 -45.21 -42.97
C GLY A 39 25.49 -44.57 -41.69
N SER A 40 25.59 -45.37 -40.63
CA SER A 40 25.86 -44.95 -39.25
C SER A 40 27.15 -44.15 -39.03
N TYR A 41 28.21 -44.39 -39.82
CA TYR A 41 29.54 -43.83 -39.58
C TYR A 41 29.98 -42.77 -40.60
N ARG A 42 29.05 -42.27 -41.43
CA ARG A 42 29.36 -41.15 -42.33
C ARG A 42 29.79 -39.92 -41.53
N GLY A 43 30.96 -39.36 -41.85
CA GLY A 43 31.50 -38.15 -41.20
C GLY A 43 32.20 -38.42 -39.85
N ARG A 44 32.76 -39.62 -39.63
CA ARG A 44 33.39 -40.03 -38.37
C ARG A 44 34.79 -40.61 -38.53
N VAL A 45 35.43 -40.45 -39.68
CA VAL A 45 36.72 -41.05 -40.00
C VAL A 45 37.79 -40.67 -38.98
N VAL A 46 37.96 -39.37 -38.72
CA VAL A 46 38.97 -38.82 -37.80
C VAL A 46 38.74 -39.30 -36.38
N VAL A 47 37.49 -39.34 -35.91
CA VAL A 47 37.18 -39.73 -34.54
C VAL A 47 37.36 -41.23 -34.33
N GLU A 48 37.01 -42.07 -35.30
CA GLU A 48 37.24 -43.52 -35.23
C GLU A 48 38.75 -43.84 -35.28
N LEU A 49 39.53 -43.08 -36.06
CA LEU A 49 41.01 -43.17 -36.04
C LEU A 49 41.57 -42.74 -34.67
N ALA A 50 41.01 -41.70 -34.05
CA ALA A 50 41.39 -41.27 -32.71
C ALA A 50 41.02 -42.29 -31.62
N GLN A 51 39.86 -42.93 -31.72
CA GLN A 51 39.48 -44.03 -30.82
C GLN A 51 40.44 -45.20 -30.92
N ASN A 52 40.79 -45.63 -32.14
CA ASN A 52 41.78 -46.69 -32.35
C ASN A 52 43.15 -46.33 -31.74
N ALA A 53 43.56 -45.06 -31.84
CA ALA A 53 44.77 -44.54 -31.22
C ALA A 53 44.71 -44.56 -29.68
N ALA A 54 43.58 -44.13 -29.11
CA ALA A 54 43.35 -44.15 -27.67
C ALA A 54 43.38 -45.59 -27.13
N ASP A 55 42.71 -46.53 -27.79
CA ASP A 55 42.68 -47.93 -27.40
C ASP A 55 44.07 -48.57 -27.47
N ALA A 56 44.87 -48.22 -28.48
CA ALA A 56 46.25 -48.69 -28.59
C ALA A 56 47.12 -48.17 -27.43
N ALA A 57 46.93 -46.91 -27.02
CA ALA A 57 47.60 -46.33 -25.87
C ALA A 57 47.19 -47.01 -24.55
N VAL A 58 45.89 -47.26 -24.35
CA VAL A 58 45.36 -47.99 -23.18
C VAL A 58 45.96 -49.39 -23.08
N ARG A 59 45.99 -50.16 -24.18
CA ARG A 59 46.55 -51.51 -24.18
C ARG A 59 48.04 -51.55 -23.88
N ALA A 60 48.78 -50.54 -24.35
CA ALA A 60 50.21 -50.39 -24.08
C ALA A 60 50.51 -49.78 -22.69
N GLY A 61 49.52 -49.19 -22.01
CA GLY A 61 49.70 -48.50 -20.74
C GLY A 61 50.57 -47.24 -20.85
N VAL A 62 50.54 -46.55 -21.99
CA VAL A 62 51.34 -45.34 -22.27
C VAL A 62 50.45 -44.14 -22.60
N PRO A 63 50.92 -42.89 -22.42
CA PRO A 63 50.23 -41.71 -22.93
C PRO A 63 50.08 -41.75 -24.45
N GLY A 64 48.85 -41.61 -24.94
CA GLY A 64 48.53 -41.63 -26.35
C GLY A 64 48.78 -40.29 -27.03
N ARG A 65 49.52 -40.29 -28.13
CA ARG A 65 49.69 -39.14 -29.04
C ARG A 65 49.18 -39.53 -30.42
N LEU A 66 48.44 -38.65 -31.06
CA LEU A 66 47.91 -38.84 -32.41
C LEU A 66 48.33 -37.68 -33.32
N ARG A 67 48.86 -38.00 -34.50
CA ARG A 67 49.11 -37.04 -35.58
C ARG A 67 48.22 -37.33 -36.77
N LEU A 68 47.35 -36.38 -37.09
CA LEU A 68 46.50 -36.38 -38.26
C LEU A 68 47.12 -35.44 -39.29
N SER A 69 47.49 -35.96 -40.45
CA SER A 69 48.10 -35.13 -41.49
C SER A 69 47.53 -35.38 -42.87
N LEU A 70 47.17 -34.29 -43.56
CA LEU A 70 46.62 -34.33 -44.92
C LEU A 70 47.72 -34.00 -45.93
N HIS A 71 47.90 -34.84 -46.95
CA HIS A 71 48.99 -34.70 -47.93
C HIS A 71 48.42 -34.58 -49.34
N ALA A 72 48.83 -33.55 -50.07
CA ALA A 72 48.48 -33.34 -51.47
C ALA A 72 49.20 -34.36 -52.37
N PRO A 73 48.58 -34.77 -53.49
CA PRO A 73 49.24 -35.65 -54.43
C PRO A 73 50.46 -34.98 -55.06
N SER A 74 51.54 -35.74 -55.25
CA SER A 74 52.76 -35.25 -55.92
C SER A 74 52.65 -35.17 -57.45
N ASP A 75 51.58 -35.75 -58.02
CA ASP A 75 51.26 -35.79 -59.45
C ASP A 75 49.82 -35.25 -59.65
N PRO A 76 49.51 -34.46 -60.70
CA PRO A 76 48.16 -34.03 -61.03
C PRO A 76 47.08 -35.12 -61.04
N ASP A 77 47.43 -36.35 -61.40
CA ASP A 77 46.48 -37.49 -61.45
C ASP A 77 46.45 -38.30 -60.13
N GLY A 78 47.23 -37.89 -59.13
CA GLY A 78 47.30 -38.54 -57.83
C GLY A 78 46.12 -38.24 -56.91
N ARG A 79 46.00 -39.02 -55.82
CA ARG A 79 44.97 -38.84 -54.79
C ARG A 79 45.53 -38.19 -53.54
N TRP A 80 44.69 -37.44 -52.83
CA TRP A 80 45.00 -36.91 -51.50
C TRP A 80 45.11 -38.05 -50.48
N VAL A 81 45.99 -37.92 -49.48
CA VAL A 81 46.19 -38.94 -48.45
C VAL A 81 46.01 -38.35 -47.06
N LEU A 82 45.11 -38.91 -46.27
CA LEU A 82 45.03 -38.68 -44.82
C LEU A 82 45.91 -39.71 -44.11
N ARG A 83 46.88 -39.25 -43.32
CA ARG A 83 47.73 -40.09 -42.46
C ARG A 83 47.36 -39.88 -40.99
N ALA A 84 47.00 -40.94 -40.29
CA ALA A 84 46.82 -40.96 -38.84
C ALA A 84 47.92 -41.81 -38.20
N ALA A 85 48.88 -41.17 -37.53
CA ALA A 85 49.97 -41.84 -36.83
C ALA A 85 49.76 -41.76 -35.32
N ASN A 86 49.85 -42.88 -34.60
CA ASN A 86 49.62 -42.91 -33.15
C ASN A 86 50.69 -43.68 -32.37
N THR A 87 50.85 -43.31 -31.10
CA THR A 87 51.61 -44.09 -30.12
C THR A 87 50.74 -45.18 -29.49
N GLY A 88 51.36 -46.22 -28.95
CA GLY A 88 50.70 -47.32 -28.25
C GLY A 88 51.07 -48.69 -28.82
N GLU A 89 50.23 -49.69 -28.58
CA GLU A 89 50.49 -51.06 -29.03
C GLU A 89 50.51 -51.12 -30.59
N PRO A 90 51.63 -51.50 -31.22
CA PRO A 90 51.76 -51.50 -32.68
C PRO A 90 50.86 -52.54 -33.35
N LEU A 91 50.54 -52.40 -34.65
CA LEU A 91 49.80 -53.44 -35.40
C LEU A 91 50.52 -54.80 -35.37
N ASP A 92 49.80 -55.88 -35.04
CA ASP A 92 50.29 -57.26 -35.12
C ASP A 92 49.33 -58.19 -35.90
N ALA A 93 49.66 -59.48 -35.98
CA ALA A 93 48.87 -60.47 -36.72
C ALA A 93 47.45 -60.68 -36.15
N ALA A 94 47.28 -60.64 -34.82
CA ALA A 94 45.97 -60.74 -34.17
C ALA A 94 45.11 -59.50 -34.46
N GLY A 95 45.75 -58.33 -34.51
CA GLY A 95 45.16 -57.07 -34.96
C GLY A 95 44.65 -57.15 -36.39
N VAL A 96 45.47 -57.59 -37.34
CA VAL A 96 45.05 -57.77 -38.73
C VAL A 96 43.89 -58.76 -38.85
N ALA A 97 43.93 -59.86 -38.10
CA ALA A 97 42.82 -60.82 -38.07
C ALA A 97 41.52 -60.19 -37.56
N SER A 98 41.59 -59.35 -36.51
CA SER A 98 40.43 -58.61 -36.00
C SER A 98 39.89 -57.59 -37.00
N LEU A 99 40.79 -56.87 -37.69
CA LEU A 99 40.46 -55.85 -38.69
C LEU A 99 39.58 -56.42 -39.81
N VAL A 100 39.89 -57.64 -40.26
CA VAL A 100 39.20 -58.29 -41.39
C VAL A 100 37.98 -59.10 -40.98
N ALA A 101 37.73 -59.30 -39.68
CA ALA A 101 36.70 -60.21 -39.18
C ALA A 101 35.29 -59.60 -39.07
N MET A 102 35.13 -58.27 -39.10
CA MET A 102 33.92 -57.39 -39.09
C MET A 102 32.70 -57.74 -38.19
N ARG A 103 32.52 -58.97 -37.69
CA ARG A 103 31.44 -59.40 -36.77
C ARG A 103 31.77 -60.61 -35.89
N ALA A 104 32.99 -61.16 -35.92
CA ALA A 104 33.32 -62.31 -35.06
C ALA A 104 33.72 -61.87 -33.64
N SER A 105 32.77 -61.43 -32.81
CA SER A 105 32.90 -61.49 -31.35
C SER A 105 32.57 -62.91 -30.87
N ALA A 106 33.34 -63.91 -31.32
CA ALA A 106 33.19 -65.27 -30.84
C ALA A 106 33.79 -65.39 -29.43
N THR A 107 32.97 -65.14 -28.41
CA THR A 107 33.32 -65.55 -27.04
C THR A 107 33.08 -67.06 -26.92
N GLY A 108 34.08 -67.87 -27.32
CA GLY A 108 34.03 -69.32 -27.15
C GLY A 108 34.06 -69.69 -25.66
N ARG A 109 33.06 -70.45 -25.21
CA ARG A 109 33.09 -71.14 -23.90
C ARG A 109 34.13 -72.27 -23.95
N GLY A 110 35.06 -72.29 -23.00
CA GLY A 110 35.76 -73.51 -22.60
C GLY A 110 37.26 -73.35 -22.31
N ALA A 111 37.59 -73.47 -21.02
CA ALA A 111 38.87 -73.88 -20.40
C ALA A 111 39.39 -72.83 -19.39
N GLY A 112 39.17 -73.13 -18.11
CA GLY A 112 39.68 -72.36 -17.00
C GLY A 112 41.17 -72.57 -16.75
N ALA A 113 41.70 -71.68 -15.88
CA ALA A 113 43.04 -71.61 -15.29
C ALA A 113 44.10 -70.77 -16.03
N ALA A 114 43.93 -69.44 -16.02
CA ALA A 114 44.93 -68.40 -15.69
C ALA A 114 44.32 -67.02 -16.02
N GLY A 115 44.30 -66.10 -15.04
CA GLY A 115 43.55 -64.83 -15.10
C GLY A 115 44.11 -63.76 -16.04
N GLY A 116 44.04 -63.99 -17.35
CA GLY A 116 44.21 -62.95 -18.36
C GLY A 116 42.88 -62.26 -18.71
N PRO A 117 42.87 -60.94 -18.99
CA PRO A 117 41.67 -60.24 -19.43
C PRO A 117 41.13 -60.85 -20.73
N ARG A 118 39.80 -61.02 -20.79
CA ARG A 118 39.05 -61.51 -21.96
C ARG A 118 39.40 -60.64 -23.18
N THR A 119 40.02 -61.25 -24.19
CA THR A 119 40.46 -60.56 -25.42
C THR A 119 39.24 -60.20 -26.28
N VAL A 120 38.79 -58.95 -26.19
CA VAL A 120 37.82 -58.32 -27.09
C VAL A 120 38.57 -57.91 -28.37
N GLY A 121 37.94 -58.05 -29.54
CA GLY A 121 38.55 -57.79 -30.86
C GLY A 121 39.24 -56.43 -30.95
N ARG A 122 40.49 -56.44 -31.41
CA ARG A 122 41.48 -55.35 -31.42
C ARG A 122 41.19 -54.19 -32.37
N PHE A 123 40.28 -54.39 -33.32
CA PHE A 123 39.77 -53.35 -34.23
C PHE A 123 38.24 -53.45 -34.26
N GLY A 124 37.57 -52.41 -33.76
CA GLY A 124 36.11 -52.36 -33.70
C GLY A 124 35.48 -52.21 -35.09
N VAL A 125 34.16 -52.40 -35.16
CA VAL A 125 33.34 -52.14 -36.36
C VAL A 125 33.50 -50.73 -36.94
N GLY A 126 33.98 -49.77 -36.13
CA GLY A 126 34.18 -48.38 -36.50
C GLY A 126 35.32 -48.11 -37.48
N PHE A 127 36.30 -49.01 -37.64
CA PHE A 127 37.33 -48.86 -38.68
C PHE A 127 36.71 -48.82 -40.08
N ALA A 128 35.53 -49.41 -40.29
CA ALA A 128 34.83 -49.36 -41.57
C ALA A 128 34.44 -47.94 -42.02
N ALA A 129 34.44 -46.96 -41.12
CA ALA A 129 34.21 -45.55 -41.45
C ALA A 129 35.16 -45.03 -42.55
N VAL A 130 36.41 -45.53 -42.63
CA VAL A 130 37.38 -45.13 -43.66
C VAL A 130 36.89 -45.40 -45.09
N ARG A 131 36.00 -46.40 -45.28
CA ARG A 131 35.43 -46.75 -46.58
C ARG A 131 34.46 -45.70 -47.11
N SER A 132 33.95 -44.83 -46.24
CA SER A 132 33.15 -43.68 -46.65
C SER A 132 33.93 -42.73 -47.57
N VAL A 133 35.25 -42.60 -47.33
CA VAL A 133 36.13 -41.62 -47.99
C VAL A 133 37.22 -42.23 -48.89
N ALA A 134 37.54 -43.53 -48.75
CA ALA A 134 38.69 -44.13 -49.44
C ALA A 134 38.45 -45.55 -49.94
N ASP A 135 38.96 -45.86 -51.14
CA ASP A 135 38.98 -47.22 -51.73
C ASP A 135 40.29 -47.98 -51.52
N ARG A 136 41.29 -47.30 -50.95
CA ARG A 136 42.58 -47.87 -50.59
C ARG A 136 43.01 -47.35 -49.22
N VAL A 137 43.29 -48.29 -48.32
CA VAL A 137 43.76 -48.01 -46.96
C VAL A 137 44.97 -48.87 -46.66
N ARG A 138 46.00 -48.28 -46.06
CA ARG A 138 47.16 -49.00 -45.54
C ARG A 138 47.26 -48.81 -44.03
N VAL A 139 47.52 -49.88 -43.30
CA VAL A 139 47.81 -49.84 -41.86
C VAL A 139 49.17 -50.46 -41.65
N GLY A 140 50.10 -49.75 -41.02
CA GLY A 140 51.44 -50.29 -40.78
C GLY A 140 52.03 -49.93 -39.44
N ALA A 141 53.00 -50.75 -39.06
CA ALA A 141 53.80 -50.64 -37.85
C ALA A 141 55.24 -51.07 -38.18
N GLY A 142 56.21 -50.22 -37.83
CA GLY A 142 57.60 -50.37 -38.30
C GLY A 142 57.69 -50.41 -39.84
N ASP A 143 58.43 -51.38 -40.38
CA ASP A 143 58.65 -51.56 -41.84
C ASP A 143 57.57 -52.44 -42.53
N HIS A 144 56.48 -52.76 -41.82
CA HIS A 144 55.46 -53.70 -42.27
C HIS A 144 54.08 -53.04 -42.33
N ALA A 145 53.33 -53.32 -43.39
CA ALA A 145 51.96 -52.84 -43.53
C ALA A 145 51.04 -53.88 -44.17
N VAL A 146 49.74 -53.70 -43.93
CA VAL A 146 48.67 -54.33 -44.70
C VAL A 146 47.97 -53.28 -45.55
N GLU A 147 47.65 -53.63 -46.78
CA GLU A 147 46.81 -52.85 -47.67
C GLU A 147 45.45 -53.55 -47.83
N LEU A 148 44.40 -52.73 -47.75
CA LEU A 148 43.02 -53.08 -48.07
C LEU A 148 42.63 -52.19 -49.25
N SER A 149 42.44 -52.77 -50.43
CA SER A 149 42.15 -51.99 -51.64
C SER A 149 41.13 -52.64 -52.56
N LEU A 150 40.29 -51.80 -53.17
CA LEU A 150 39.25 -52.21 -54.10
C LEU A 150 39.83 -52.92 -55.32
N ASP A 151 40.90 -52.37 -55.91
CA ASP A 151 41.52 -52.95 -57.11
C ASP A 151 42.14 -54.33 -56.84
N ARG A 152 42.80 -54.51 -55.70
CA ARG A 152 43.35 -55.82 -55.34
C ARG A 152 42.25 -56.80 -54.93
N THR A 153 41.15 -56.30 -54.37
CA THR A 153 39.96 -57.11 -54.09
C THR A 153 39.34 -57.63 -55.37
N ARG A 154 39.20 -56.79 -56.40
CA ARG A 154 38.75 -57.20 -57.74
C ARG A 154 39.65 -58.25 -58.36
N ALA A 155 40.95 -57.97 -58.40
CA ALA A 155 41.93 -58.90 -58.97
C ALA A 155 41.90 -60.26 -58.26
N ALA A 156 41.72 -60.28 -56.93
CA ALA A 156 41.59 -61.52 -56.17
C ALA A 156 40.26 -62.25 -56.42
N LEU A 157 39.19 -61.53 -56.80
CA LEU A 157 37.90 -62.11 -57.14
C LEU A 157 37.87 -62.66 -58.57
N ASP A 158 38.60 -62.08 -59.53
CA ASP A 158 38.67 -62.54 -60.92
C ASP A 158 39.01 -64.04 -61.02
N ASP A 159 40.00 -64.48 -60.24
CA ASP A 159 40.41 -65.90 -60.14
C ASP A 159 39.32 -66.79 -59.50
N VAL A 160 38.51 -66.22 -58.60
CA VAL A 160 37.50 -66.96 -57.83
C VAL A 160 36.19 -67.11 -58.60
N VAL A 161 35.82 -66.10 -59.41
CA VAL A 161 34.57 -66.08 -60.18
C VAL A 161 34.65 -66.80 -61.52
N ALA A 162 35.86 -67.13 -62.01
CA ALA A 162 36.09 -67.73 -63.33
C ALA A 162 35.18 -68.94 -63.66
N ASP A 163 34.90 -69.80 -62.67
CA ASP A 163 34.04 -70.98 -62.82
C ASP A 163 32.70 -70.86 -62.06
N ARG A 164 32.30 -69.66 -61.62
CA ARG A 164 31.11 -69.41 -60.79
C ARG A 164 30.27 -68.24 -61.31
N PRO A 165 29.37 -68.48 -62.29
CA PRO A 165 28.59 -67.41 -62.95
C PRO A 165 27.63 -66.69 -62.01
N ASP A 166 27.13 -67.37 -60.96
CA ASP A 166 26.30 -66.80 -59.91
C ASP A 166 27.06 -65.77 -59.05
N LEU A 167 28.31 -66.07 -58.70
CA LEU A 167 29.19 -65.15 -57.99
C LEU A 167 29.69 -64.03 -58.91
N ALA A 168 30.00 -64.34 -60.18
CA ALA A 168 30.39 -63.35 -61.18
C ALA A 168 29.29 -62.28 -61.39
N ALA A 169 28.02 -62.71 -61.45
CA ALA A 169 26.88 -61.80 -61.57
C ALA A 169 26.72 -60.91 -60.33
N GLU A 170 26.92 -61.43 -59.12
CA GLU A 170 26.89 -60.64 -57.89
C GLU A 170 28.02 -59.60 -57.84
N VAL A 171 29.25 -60.01 -58.20
CA VAL A 171 30.42 -59.10 -58.25
C VAL A 171 30.19 -57.99 -59.28
N ALA A 172 29.72 -58.35 -60.49
CA ALA A 172 29.44 -57.37 -61.54
C ALA A 172 28.30 -56.41 -61.16
N GLY A 173 27.24 -56.91 -60.52
CA GLY A 173 26.11 -56.10 -60.08
C GLY A 173 26.46 -55.07 -58.99
N ARG A 174 27.54 -55.30 -58.23
CA ARG A 174 28.00 -54.40 -57.16
C ARG A 174 28.96 -53.29 -57.62
N GLY A 175 29.64 -53.46 -58.75
CA GLY A 175 30.60 -52.47 -59.24
C GLY A 175 31.71 -52.12 -58.24
N ASP A 176 31.68 -50.90 -57.70
CA ASP A 176 32.66 -50.38 -56.72
C ASP A 176 32.32 -50.74 -55.26
N ARG A 177 31.15 -51.34 -55.01
CA ARG A 177 30.64 -51.70 -53.67
C ARG A 177 31.08 -53.11 -53.22
N LEU A 178 32.35 -53.44 -53.41
CA LEU A 178 32.93 -54.71 -52.95
C LEU A 178 33.43 -54.59 -51.50
N PRO A 179 33.47 -55.69 -50.72
CA PRO A 179 33.90 -55.70 -49.31
C PRO A 179 35.43 -55.64 -49.20
N VAL A 180 35.99 -54.44 -49.27
CA VAL A 180 37.44 -54.18 -49.33
C VAL A 180 38.15 -54.55 -48.04
N LEU A 181 37.50 -54.35 -46.88
CA LEU A 181 38.14 -54.53 -45.57
C LEU A 181 38.33 -56.00 -45.19
N ARG A 182 37.82 -56.92 -46.01
CA ARG A 182 37.89 -58.37 -45.77
C ARG A 182 39.14 -59.02 -46.34
N LEU A 183 39.82 -58.41 -47.31
CA LEU A 183 40.98 -59.00 -47.98
C LEU A 183 42.27 -58.22 -47.68
N PRO A 184 43.08 -58.63 -46.70
CA PRO A 184 44.35 -57.99 -46.41
C PRO A 184 45.42 -58.44 -47.41
N PHE A 185 46.27 -57.50 -47.82
CA PHE A 185 47.43 -57.77 -48.65
C PHE A 185 48.72 -57.19 -48.05
N PRO A 186 49.89 -57.86 -48.19
CA PRO A 186 51.15 -57.30 -47.72
C PRO A 186 51.48 -56.00 -48.45
N ALA A 187 51.93 -54.99 -47.70
CA ALA A 187 52.32 -53.67 -48.17
C ALA A 187 53.49 -53.11 -47.34
N ARG A 188 53.93 -51.90 -47.67
CA ARG A 188 54.88 -51.10 -46.88
C ARG A 188 54.35 -49.69 -46.72
N VAL A 189 54.65 -49.10 -45.57
CA VAL A 189 54.37 -47.70 -45.25
C VAL A 189 55.49 -47.21 -44.33
N GLU A 190 55.76 -45.91 -44.34
CA GLU A 190 56.68 -45.29 -43.41
C GLU A 190 55.90 -44.79 -42.19
N VAL A 191 56.26 -45.27 -40.99
CA VAL A 191 55.72 -44.75 -39.74
C VAL A 191 56.52 -43.51 -39.34
N PRO A 192 55.89 -42.33 -39.15
CA PRO A 192 56.59 -41.13 -38.73
C PRO A 192 57.35 -41.33 -37.41
N ALA A 193 58.53 -40.71 -37.30
CA ALA A 193 59.36 -40.82 -36.10
C ALA A 193 58.59 -40.42 -34.83
N GLY A 194 58.68 -41.25 -33.78
CA GLY A 194 58.00 -41.02 -32.49
C GLY A 194 56.57 -41.58 -32.40
N TYR A 195 56.10 -42.30 -33.42
CA TYR A 195 54.83 -43.02 -33.47
C TYR A 195 55.04 -44.52 -33.74
N ASP A 196 54.08 -45.36 -33.35
CA ASP A 196 54.19 -46.83 -33.39
C ASP A 196 53.37 -47.44 -34.54
N THR A 197 52.23 -46.83 -34.88
CA THR A 197 51.31 -47.27 -35.95
C THR A 197 50.94 -46.08 -36.85
N VAL A 198 50.76 -46.33 -38.14
CA VAL A 198 50.21 -45.36 -39.10
C VAL A 198 49.09 -45.98 -39.93
N VAL A 199 48.02 -45.21 -40.13
CA VAL A 199 46.94 -45.49 -41.07
C VAL A 199 47.00 -44.47 -42.20
N GLU A 200 47.25 -44.91 -43.43
CA GLU A 200 47.12 -44.09 -44.64
C GLU A 200 45.78 -44.37 -45.31
N VAL A 201 45.01 -43.31 -45.54
CA VAL A 201 43.68 -43.34 -46.16
C VAL A 201 43.77 -42.52 -47.45
N GLU A 202 43.81 -43.20 -48.59
CA GLU A 202 43.89 -42.55 -49.92
C GLU A 202 42.47 -42.12 -50.35
N LEU A 203 42.23 -40.81 -50.36
CA LEU A 203 40.90 -40.23 -50.53
C LEU A 203 40.41 -40.40 -51.97
N ARG A 204 39.18 -40.89 -52.12
CA ARG A 204 38.59 -41.31 -53.40
C ARG A 204 38.41 -40.14 -54.37
N ASP A 205 37.91 -39.02 -53.87
CA ASP A 205 37.45 -37.87 -54.66
C ASP A 205 37.46 -36.56 -53.84
N ASP A 206 37.12 -35.44 -54.48
CA ASP A 206 37.08 -34.12 -53.84
C ASP A 206 36.02 -34.03 -52.73
N ALA A 207 34.92 -34.79 -52.82
CA ALA A 207 33.90 -34.80 -51.78
C ALA A 207 34.40 -35.50 -50.51
N ALA A 208 35.19 -36.57 -50.65
CA ALA A 208 35.90 -37.22 -49.56
C ALA A 208 36.95 -36.28 -48.93
N LEU A 209 37.66 -35.50 -49.76
CA LEU A 209 38.60 -34.47 -49.29
C LEU A 209 37.90 -33.40 -48.45
N ASP A 210 36.79 -32.86 -48.92
CA ASP A 210 36.03 -31.83 -48.20
C ASP A 210 35.45 -32.37 -46.89
N ALA A 211 34.95 -33.61 -46.87
CA ALA A 211 34.48 -34.27 -45.66
C ALA A 211 35.60 -34.44 -44.62
N VAL A 212 36.78 -34.93 -45.03
CA VAL A 212 37.93 -35.08 -44.14
C VAL A 212 38.43 -33.72 -43.65
N ARG A 213 38.44 -32.68 -44.49
CA ARG A 213 38.82 -31.32 -44.07
C ARG A 213 37.87 -30.77 -43.01
N ALA A 214 36.57 -31.00 -43.13
CA ALA A 214 35.59 -30.62 -42.12
C ALA A 214 35.85 -31.35 -40.79
N GLU A 215 36.01 -32.68 -40.82
CA GLU A 215 36.33 -33.46 -39.62
C GLU A 215 37.66 -33.03 -38.97
N LEU A 216 38.68 -32.74 -39.80
CA LEU A 216 39.96 -32.22 -39.36
C LEU A 216 39.89 -30.79 -38.85
N ALA A 217 38.84 -30.01 -39.12
CA ALA A 217 38.62 -28.69 -38.53
C ALA A 217 37.94 -28.79 -37.15
N ASP A 218 37.11 -29.81 -36.96
CA ASP A 218 36.33 -30.04 -35.72
C ASP A 218 37.14 -30.67 -34.57
N VAL A 219 38.36 -31.17 -34.82
CA VAL A 219 39.23 -31.69 -33.74
C VAL A 219 39.54 -30.60 -32.70
N GLY A 220 39.13 -30.80 -31.45
CA GLY A 220 39.37 -29.85 -30.36
C GLY A 220 39.34 -30.53 -28.99
N ASP A 221 39.32 -29.72 -27.93
CA ASP A 221 39.31 -30.19 -26.53
C ASP A 221 38.26 -31.29 -26.24
N PRO A 222 37.01 -31.24 -26.78
CA PRO A 222 36.03 -32.30 -26.55
C PRO A 222 36.51 -33.70 -26.97
N LEU A 223 37.40 -33.82 -27.97
CA LEU A 223 37.95 -35.11 -28.39
C LEU A 223 38.88 -35.69 -27.32
N LEU A 224 39.74 -34.87 -26.71
CA LEU A 224 40.63 -35.31 -25.62
C LEU A 224 39.85 -35.57 -24.32
N LEU A 225 38.81 -34.79 -24.06
CA LEU A 225 37.90 -35.04 -22.93
C LEU A 225 37.15 -36.37 -23.08
N ALA A 226 36.81 -36.75 -24.32
CA ALA A 226 36.16 -38.02 -24.65
C ALA A 226 37.12 -39.22 -24.65
N LEU A 227 38.39 -38.99 -24.95
CA LEU A 227 39.43 -40.01 -25.08
C LEU A 227 40.58 -39.69 -24.13
N PRO A 228 40.40 -39.87 -22.80
CA PRO A 228 41.38 -39.43 -21.80
C PRO A 228 42.73 -40.17 -21.89
N ALA A 229 42.81 -41.28 -22.64
CA ALA A 229 44.07 -41.95 -22.93
C ALA A 229 44.94 -41.20 -23.94
N LEU A 230 44.36 -40.30 -24.75
CA LEU A 230 45.10 -39.38 -25.59
C LEU A 230 45.45 -38.14 -24.78
N THR A 231 46.74 -37.82 -24.72
CA THR A 231 47.23 -36.58 -24.09
C THR A 231 47.43 -35.46 -25.12
N GLU A 232 47.54 -35.81 -26.41
CA GLU A 232 47.83 -34.86 -27.47
C GLU A 232 47.29 -35.32 -28.84
N VAL A 233 46.68 -34.38 -29.58
CA VAL A 233 46.37 -34.54 -31.00
C VAL A 233 46.99 -33.39 -31.79
N VAL A 234 47.81 -33.71 -32.78
CA VAL A 234 48.38 -32.76 -33.73
C VAL A 234 47.66 -32.91 -35.07
N VAL A 235 47.09 -31.83 -35.59
CA VAL A 235 46.52 -31.77 -36.94
C VAL A 235 47.44 -30.91 -37.80
N ALA A 236 47.86 -31.40 -38.96
CA ALA A 236 48.79 -30.70 -39.86
C ALA A 236 48.57 -31.08 -41.34
N GLY A 237 49.30 -30.47 -42.26
CA GLY A 237 49.38 -30.91 -43.66
C GLY A 237 49.03 -29.86 -44.71
N ASP A 238 48.92 -30.27 -45.96
CA ASP A 238 48.68 -29.40 -47.10
C ASP A 238 47.25 -28.81 -47.07
N GLY A 239 47.17 -27.48 -47.02
CA GLY A 239 45.89 -26.77 -46.95
C GLY A 239 45.19 -26.86 -45.58
N VAL A 240 45.87 -27.35 -44.54
CA VAL A 240 45.37 -27.42 -43.16
C VAL A 240 46.37 -26.72 -42.24
N ALA A 241 45.92 -25.75 -41.45
CA ALA A 241 46.78 -25.07 -40.49
C ALA A 241 47.27 -26.05 -39.41
N GLU A 242 48.57 -26.04 -39.11
CA GLU A 242 49.13 -26.86 -38.04
C GLU A 242 48.59 -26.40 -36.68
N ARG A 243 48.01 -27.34 -35.94
CA ARG A 243 47.44 -27.10 -34.61
C ARG A 243 47.68 -28.27 -33.68
N ARG A 244 47.95 -27.96 -32.43
CA ARG A 244 48.16 -28.91 -31.34
C ARG A 244 47.04 -28.75 -30.32
N VAL A 245 46.33 -29.84 -30.05
CA VAL A 245 45.32 -29.94 -28.99
C VAL A 245 45.93 -30.75 -27.85
N ALA A 246 46.09 -30.15 -26.68
CA ALA A 246 46.66 -30.73 -25.46
C ALA A 246 46.24 -29.90 -24.23
N ASP A 247 46.60 -30.33 -23.02
CA ASP A 247 46.52 -29.52 -21.79
C ASP A 247 45.09 -29.01 -21.50
N VAL A 248 44.08 -29.87 -21.70
CA VAL A 248 42.65 -29.49 -21.58
C VAL A 248 42.24 -29.10 -20.16
N ASP A 249 42.92 -29.62 -19.13
CA ASP A 249 42.58 -29.35 -17.73
C ASP A 249 42.87 -27.89 -17.33
N GLU A 250 43.67 -27.14 -18.11
CA GLU A 250 43.91 -25.70 -17.90
C GLU A 250 42.74 -24.82 -18.38
N ARG A 251 41.88 -25.35 -19.26
CA ARG A 251 40.77 -24.60 -19.90
C ARG A 251 39.38 -25.07 -19.46
N TRP A 252 39.33 -26.19 -18.75
CA TRP A 252 38.09 -26.85 -18.37
C TRP A 252 38.14 -27.31 -16.91
N THR A 253 37.08 -27.04 -16.17
CA THR A 253 36.84 -27.70 -14.87
C THR A 253 36.10 -29.01 -15.12
N VAL A 254 36.78 -30.13 -14.88
CA VAL A 254 36.28 -31.47 -15.20
C VAL A 254 35.91 -32.25 -13.93
N LEU A 255 34.72 -32.85 -13.92
CA LEU A 255 34.31 -33.82 -12.90
C LEU A 255 33.94 -35.14 -13.58
N ARG A 256 34.58 -36.23 -13.14
CA ARG A 256 34.35 -37.59 -13.65
C ARG A 256 33.74 -38.47 -12.57
N ARG A 257 32.77 -39.29 -12.96
CA ARG A 257 32.20 -40.38 -12.15
C ARG A 257 32.08 -41.64 -12.99
N GLU A 258 32.32 -42.77 -12.36
CA GLU A 258 32.19 -44.08 -12.96
C GLU A 258 31.59 -45.06 -11.96
N GLY A 259 31.03 -46.15 -12.48
CA GLY A 259 30.48 -47.21 -11.65
C GLY A 259 30.08 -48.44 -12.47
N THR A 260 29.44 -49.38 -11.79
CA THR A 260 28.87 -50.60 -12.38
C THR A 260 27.35 -50.52 -12.40
N LEU A 261 26.73 -51.03 -13.46
CA LEU A 261 25.29 -51.19 -13.64
C LEU A 261 24.83 -52.46 -12.91
N ASP A 262 23.68 -52.39 -12.24
CA ASP A 262 23.01 -53.60 -11.75
C ASP A 262 22.62 -54.47 -12.97
N PRO A 263 22.97 -55.77 -12.99
CA PRO A 263 22.57 -56.69 -14.05
C PRO A 263 21.07 -56.67 -14.39
N ALA A 264 20.19 -56.33 -13.44
CA ALA A 264 18.76 -56.18 -13.68
C ALA A 264 18.42 -55.06 -14.68
N LEU A 265 19.20 -53.97 -14.71
CA LEU A 265 19.03 -52.86 -15.66
C LEU A 265 19.37 -53.28 -17.10
N LEU A 266 20.17 -54.34 -17.27
CA LEU A 266 20.61 -54.87 -18.56
C LEU A 266 19.69 -55.99 -19.10
N ALA A 267 18.64 -56.37 -18.36
CA ALA A 267 17.80 -57.54 -18.68
C ALA A 267 17.16 -57.47 -20.08
N ASP A 268 16.78 -56.27 -20.52
CA ASP A 268 16.14 -56.02 -21.82
C ASP A 268 17.14 -55.69 -22.95
N ARG A 269 18.45 -55.69 -22.67
CA ARG A 269 19.49 -55.44 -23.69
C ARG A 269 19.80 -56.71 -24.50
N PRO A 270 20.27 -56.57 -25.75
CA PRO A 270 20.87 -57.67 -26.52
C PRO A 270 21.96 -58.39 -25.71
N VAL A 271 22.09 -59.71 -25.87
CA VAL A 271 22.98 -60.55 -25.04
C VAL A 271 24.44 -60.10 -25.12
N GLU A 272 24.86 -59.63 -26.29
CA GLU A 272 26.19 -59.10 -26.57
C GLU A 272 26.48 -57.81 -25.81
N GLU A 273 25.44 -57.03 -25.48
CA GLU A 273 25.57 -55.75 -24.77
C GLU A 273 25.49 -55.91 -23.24
N ARG A 274 24.99 -57.03 -22.73
CA ARG A 274 24.91 -57.31 -21.29
C ARG A 274 26.27 -57.48 -20.61
N GLY A 275 27.34 -57.60 -21.39
CA GLY A 275 28.71 -57.60 -20.89
C GLY A 275 29.29 -56.21 -20.64
N ALA A 276 28.62 -55.13 -21.07
CA ALA A 276 29.00 -53.75 -20.79
C ALA A 276 28.33 -53.27 -19.49
N ASP A 277 28.81 -53.81 -18.36
CA ASP A 277 28.28 -53.54 -17.03
C ASP A 277 28.85 -52.27 -16.38
N ARG A 278 29.67 -51.49 -17.09
CA ARG A 278 30.25 -50.25 -16.59
C ARG A 278 29.58 -49.04 -17.19
N TRP A 279 29.44 -47.99 -16.38
CA TRP A 279 29.02 -46.66 -16.82
C TRP A 279 30.03 -45.60 -16.41
N SER A 280 30.09 -44.51 -17.17
CA SER A 280 30.84 -43.30 -16.81
C SER A 280 30.10 -42.05 -17.24
N VAL A 281 30.26 -40.98 -16.45
CA VAL A 281 29.78 -39.63 -16.73
C VAL A 281 30.91 -38.64 -16.46
N THR A 282 31.13 -37.73 -17.40
CA THR A 282 32.05 -36.61 -17.28
C THR A 282 31.29 -35.33 -17.58
N TRP A 283 31.34 -34.38 -16.65
CA TRP A 283 30.99 -32.99 -16.92
C TRP A 283 32.28 -32.19 -17.07
N ALA A 284 32.36 -31.38 -18.12
CA ALA A 284 33.44 -30.44 -18.32
C ALA A 284 32.86 -29.03 -18.53
N LEU A 285 33.11 -28.14 -17.58
CA LEU A 285 32.71 -26.72 -17.66
C LEU A 285 33.88 -25.91 -18.23
N PRO A 286 33.73 -25.27 -19.41
CA PRO A 286 34.78 -24.43 -19.97
C PRO A 286 34.95 -23.16 -19.14
N HIS A 287 36.18 -22.63 -19.08
CA HIS A 287 36.44 -21.38 -18.36
C HIS A 287 35.97 -20.13 -19.13
N ASP A 288 36.33 -20.03 -20.42
CA ASP A 288 36.09 -18.81 -21.22
C ASP A 288 35.33 -19.05 -22.54
N ALA A 289 35.08 -20.31 -22.92
CA ALA A 289 34.43 -20.68 -24.19
C ALA A 289 33.00 -21.20 -23.95
N PRO A 290 32.08 -21.12 -24.94
CA PRO A 290 30.79 -21.79 -24.84
C PRO A 290 30.97 -23.31 -24.86
N ALA A 291 30.22 -24.02 -24.01
CA ALA A 291 30.19 -25.47 -24.02
C ALA A 291 29.45 -26.01 -25.27
N PRO A 292 29.86 -27.17 -25.81
CA PRO A 292 29.07 -27.92 -26.78
C PRO A 292 27.64 -28.18 -26.27
N THR A 293 26.66 -28.07 -27.16
CA THR A 293 25.22 -28.16 -26.84
C THR A 293 24.62 -29.54 -27.12
N VAL A 294 25.44 -30.56 -27.27
CA VAL A 294 25.01 -31.94 -27.53
C VAL A 294 25.71 -32.92 -26.59
N LEU A 295 25.06 -34.05 -26.31
CA LEU A 295 25.65 -35.16 -25.56
C LEU A 295 26.77 -35.81 -26.37
N HIS A 296 27.88 -36.14 -25.70
CA HIS A 296 28.98 -36.93 -26.27
C HIS A 296 28.99 -38.36 -25.71
N ALA A 297 29.10 -39.36 -26.58
CA ALA A 297 29.09 -40.76 -26.17
C ALA A 297 29.87 -41.71 -27.12
N PRO A 298 31.21 -41.58 -27.29
CA PRO A 298 32.12 -40.49 -26.93
C PRO A 298 32.15 -39.38 -28.00
N THR A 299 31.52 -39.63 -29.15
CA THR A 299 31.34 -38.68 -30.24
C THR A 299 30.11 -37.81 -30.02
N PRO A 300 30.01 -36.63 -30.65
CA PRO A 300 28.78 -35.85 -30.66
C PRO A 300 27.59 -36.71 -31.14
N THR A 301 26.51 -36.68 -30.36
CA THR A 301 25.22 -37.27 -30.73
C THR A 301 24.28 -36.16 -31.23
N ASP A 302 23.10 -36.53 -31.72
CA ASP A 302 22.04 -35.58 -32.11
C ASP A 302 21.17 -35.16 -30.88
N GLU A 303 21.48 -35.65 -29.68
CA GLU A 303 20.79 -35.27 -28.43
C GLU A 303 21.27 -33.91 -27.93
N ARG A 304 20.44 -32.87 -28.09
CA ARG A 304 20.73 -31.52 -27.60
C ARG A 304 20.58 -31.40 -26.10
N LEU A 305 21.45 -30.63 -25.46
CA LEU A 305 21.49 -30.33 -24.04
C LEU A 305 21.43 -28.81 -23.80
N THR A 306 20.82 -28.41 -22.68
CA THR A 306 20.71 -26.99 -22.25
C THR A 306 21.73 -26.59 -21.20
N PHE A 307 22.62 -27.50 -20.82
CA PHE A 307 23.62 -27.29 -19.78
C PHE A 307 24.76 -26.39 -20.28
N PRO A 308 25.34 -25.55 -19.39
CA PRO A 308 26.49 -24.71 -19.74
C PRO A 308 27.83 -25.47 -19.74
N ALA A 309 27.79 -26.81 -19.71
CA ALA A 309 28.95 -27.70 -19.64
C ALA A 309 28.78 -28.85 -20.64
N LEU A 310 29.91 -29.42 -21.09
CA LEU A 310 29.93 -30.60 -21.94
C LEU A 310 29.61 -31.84 -21.08
N LEU A 311 28.62 -32.63 -21.51
CA LEU A 311 28.33 -33.96 -20.95
C LEU A 311 28.92 -35.04 -21.85
N LEU A 312 29.84 -35.82 -21.30
CA LEU A 312 30.29 -37.08 -21.91
C LEU A 312 29.83 -38.25 -21.06
N ALA A 313 29.01 -39.14 -21.62
CA ALA A 313 28.43 -40.23 -20.85
C ALA A 313 28.17 -41.48 -21.69
N THR A 314 28.27 -42.64 -21.05
CA THR A 314 28.08 -43.96 -21.69
C THR A 314 26.60 -44.32 -21.86
N PHE A 315 25.82 -43.42 -22.44
CA PHE A 315 24.42 -43.73 -22.78
C PHE A 315 24.36 -44.80 -23.87
N PRO A 316 23.42 -45.77 -23.79
CA PRO A 316 23.23 -46.73 -24.86
C PRO A 316 22.69 -46.02 -26.11
N LEU A 317 23.44 -46.10 -27.22
CA LEU A 317 23.06 -45.45 -28.48
C LEU A 317 22.40 -46.42 -29.46
N ASP A 318 21.62 -45.88 -30.39
CA ASP A 318 21.11 -46.62 -31.55
C ASP A 318 22.24 -47.13 -32.46
N PRO A 319 21.97 -48.04 -33.42
CA PRO A 319 23.01 -48.53 -34.34
C PRO A 319 23.68 -47.41 -35.17
N ALA A 320 23.02 -46.25 -35.33
CA ALA A 320 23.60 -45.07 -35.95
C ALA A 320 24.53 -44.27 -35.03
N ARG A 321 24.58 -44.59 -33.74
CA ARG A 321 25.33 -43.88 -32.70
C ARG A 321 25.01 -42.38 -32.68
N ARG A 322 23.75 -42.03 -32.95
CA ARG A 322 23.25 -40.65 -33.07
C ARG A 322 22.18 -40.33 -32.05
N HIS A 323 21.39 -41.32 -31.63
CA HIS A 323 20.32 -41.12 -30.67
C HIS A 323 20.46 -42.07 -29.49
N VAL A 324 20.05 -41.61 -28.31
CA VAL A 324 20.04 -42.44 -27.11
C VAL A 324 18.82 -43.36 -27.12
N GLN A 325 19.04 -44.64 -26.88
CA GLN A 325 17.96 -45.61 -26.72
C GLN A 325 17.30 -45.41 -25.35
N ARG A 326 15.98 -45.33 -25.32
CA ARG A 326 15.23 -45.21 -24.06
C ARG A 326 15.25 -46.53 -23.28
N GLY A 327 15.34 -46.46 -21.95
CA GLY A 327 15.27 -47.62 -21.06
C GLY A 327 16.04 -47.41 -19.76
N ALA A 328 16.00 -48.43 -18.90
CA ALA A 328 16.50 -48.36 -17.52
C ALA A 328 17.97 -47.96 -17.38
N VAL A 329 18.84 -48.37 -18.32
CA VAL A 329 20.25 -47.95 -18.34
C VAL A 329 20.38 -46.45 -18.61
N SER A 330 19.64 -45.91 -19.58
CA SER A 330 19.65 -44.48 -19.90
C SER A 330 19.13 -43.66 -18.74
N ASP A 331 18.08 -44.13 -18.06
CA ASP A 331 17.52 -43.47 -16.87
C ASP A 331 18.54 -43.45 -15.73
N HIS A 332 19.26 -44.58 -15.51
CA HIS A 332 20.34 -44.67 -14.51
C HIS A 332 21.50 -43.72 -14.82
N VAL A 333 21.99 -43.70 -16.07
CA VAL A 333 23.09 -42.82 -16.48
C VAL A 333 22.66 -41.35 -16.42
N ALA A 334 21.43 -41.01 -16.80
CA ALA A 334 20.90 -39.65 -16.65
C ALA A 334 20.82 -39.23 -15.18
N HIS A 335 20.43 -40.15 -14.29
CA HIS A 335 20.39 -39.90 -12.86
C HIS A 335 21.79 -39.62 -12.29
N GLU A 336 22.78 -40.44 -12.65
CA GLU A 336 24.18 -40.23 -12.26
C GLU A 336 24.76 -38.94 -12.84
N ALA A 337 24.37 -38.58 -14.08
CA ALA A 337 24.77 -37.33 -14.70
C ALA A 337 24.23 -36.11 -13.95
N GLY A 338 22.96 -36.14 -13.52
CA GLY A 338 22.39 -35.09 -12.69
C GLY A 338 23.11 -34.95 -11.35
N ARG A 339 23.43 -36.06 -10.68
CA ARG A 339 24.22 -36.05 -9.44
C ARG A 339 25.64 -35.51 -9.63
N ALA A 340 26.29 -35.90 -10.72
CA ALA A 340 27.63 -35.42 -11.07
C ALA A 340 27.63 -33.90 -11.33
N PHE A 341 26.60 -33.37 -12.02
CA PHE A 341 26.45 -31.94 -12.26
C PHE A 341 26.28 -31.16 -10.95
N ALA A 342 25.45 -31.66 -10.04
CA ALA A 342 25.27 -31.05 -8.73
C ALA A 342 26.58 -31.02 -7.92
N ALA A 343 27.35 -32.11 -7.92
CA ALA A 343 28.65 -32.17 -7.27
C ALA A 343 29.66 -31.17 -7.89
N LEU A 344 29.64 -30.98 -9.21
CA LEU A 344 30.48 -30.00 -9.90
C LEU A 344 30.14 -28.58 -9.42
N LEU A 345 28.85 -28.21 -9.38
CA LEU A 345 28.41 -26.91 -8.87
C LEU A 345 28.76 -26.75 -7.38
N GLY A 346 28.60 -27.80 -6.57
CA GLY A 346 29.02 -27.79 -5.16
C GLY A 346 30.51 -27.46 -4.97
N SER A 347 31.39 -27.99 -5.83
CA SER A 347 32.84 -27.68 -5.79
C SER A 347 33.15 -26.23 -6.18
N LEU A 348 32.28 -25.58 -6.97
CA LEU A 348 32.44 -24.20 -7.42
C LEU A 348 31.79 -23.18 -6.49
N ALA A 349 30.86 -23.61 -5.62
CA ALA A 349 30.07 -22.74 -4.77
C ALA A 349 30.91 -21.94 -3.77
N ALA A 350 32.01 -22.51 -3.27
CA ALA A 350 32.90 -21.83 -2.32
C ALA A 350 33.56 -20.58 -2.93
N ASP A 351 33.95 -20.64 -4.20
CA ASP A 351 34.60 -19.52 -4.90
C ASP A 351 33.59 -18.57 -5.56
N ARG A 352 32.46 -19.08 -6.06
CA ARG A 352 31.45 -18.28 -6.79
C ARG A 352 30.31 -17.75 -5.92
N GLY A 353 30.14 -18.23 -4.69
CA GLY A 353 28.99 -17.89 -3.86
C GLY A 353 27.66 -18.21 -4.56
N ALA A 354 26.64 -17.37 -4.34
CA ALA A 354 25.31 -17.56 -4.94
C ALA A 354 25.29 -17.48 -6.48
N ASP A 355 26.30 -16.89 -7.11
CA ASP A 355 26.41 -16.80 -8.58
C ASP A 355 26.59 -18.16 -9.25
N VAL A 356 26.95 -19.20 -8.49
CA VAL A 356 26.98 -20.59 -8.97
C VAL A 356 25.61 -21.03 -9.52
N LEU A 357 24.51 -20.44 -9.02
CA LEU A 357 23.16 -20.71 -9.51
C LEU A 357 22.95 -20.30 -10.98
N ALA A 358 23.75 -19.37 -11.51
CA ALA A 358 23.69 -18.99 -12.92
C ALA A 358 24.05 -20.14 -13.88
N LEU A 359 24.72 -21.19 -13.37
CA LEU A 359 25.05 -22.40 -14.12
C LEU A 359 23.89 -23.41 -14.19
N VAL A 360 22.80 -23.19 -13.43
CA VAL A 360 21.66 -24.09 -13.42
C VAL A 360 20.82 -23.85 -14.68
N PRO A 361 20.59 -24.86 -15.52
CA PRO A 361 19.83 -24.68 -16.76
C PRO A 361 18.38 -24.32 -16.47
N THR A 362 17.90 -23.22 -17.07
CA THR A 362 16.52 -22.73 -16.98
C THR A 362 15.79 -22.86 -18.32
N GLY A 363 14.45 -22.92 -18.30
CA GLY A 363 13.63 -23.03 -19.51
C GLY A 363 13.29 -24.47 -19.92
N LEU A 364 12.77 -24.63 -21.14
CA LEU A 364 12.33 -25.93 -21.66
C LEU A 364 13.53 -26.84 -22.03
N PRO A 365 13.43 -28.17 -21.78
CA PRO A 365 14.43 -29.12 -22.24
C PRO A 365 14.53 -29.16 -23.77
N ALA A 366 15.77 -29.30 -24.27
CA ALA A 366 16.07 -29.39 -25.69
C ALA A 366 15.91 -30.81 -26.27
N SER A 367 15.89 -31.84 -25.42
CA SER A 367 15.67 -33.24 -25.78
C SER A 367 15.13 -34.04 -24.58
N ALA A 368 14.70 -35.29 -24.81
CA ALA A 368 14.26 -36.17 -23.73
C ALA A 368 15.41 -36.55 -22.77
N VAL A 369 16.64 -36.65 -23.28
CA VAL A 369 17.83 -36.88 -22.43
C VAL A 369 18.11 -35.65 -21.57
N ASP A 370 18.02 -34.46 -22.15
CA ASP A 370 18.18 -33.19 -21.45
C ASP A 370 17.13 -32.98 -20.34
N GLU A 371 15.90 -33.43 -20.57
CA GLU A 371 14.83 -33.45 -19.56
C GLU A 371 15.17 -34.40 -18.40
N ALA A 372 15.58 -35.64 -18.70
CA ALA A 372 15.92 -36.64 -17.69
C ALA A 372 17.12 -36.20 -16.83
N VAL A 373 18.19 -35.71 -17.46
CA VAL A 373 19.40 -35.22 -16.76
C VAL A 373 19.07 -33.98 -15.93
N ARG A 374 18.31 -33.02 -16.47
CA ARG A 374 17.89 -31.82 -15.71
C ARG A 374 17.03 -32.19 -14.52
N THR A 375 16.07 -33.09 -14.66
CA THR A 375 15.23 -33.55 -13.55
C THR A 375 16.08 -34.13 -12.42
N ALA A 376 17.05 -34.99 -12.75
CA ALA A 376 17.98 -35.53 -11.78
C ALA A 376 18.91 -34.46 -11.18
N ALA A 377 19.39 -33.52 -12.00
CA ALA A 377 20.25 -32.42 -11.56
C ALA A 377 19.52 -31.49 -10.58
N THR A 378 18.32 -31.01 -10.90
CA THR A 378 17.50 -30.17 -10.03
C THR A 378 17.25 -30.84 -8.68
N ALA A 379 16.88 -32.13 -8.69
CA ALA A 379 16.65 -32.88 -7.46
C ALA A 379 17.92 -33.04 -6.62
N ALA A 380 19.11 -33.15 -7.22
CA ALA A 380 20.39 -33.25 -6.52
C ALA A 380 20.89 -31.87 -6.03
N LEU A 381 20.76 -30.83 -6.87
CA LEU A 381 21.13 -29.45 -6.56
C LEU A 381 20.36 -28.90 -5.37
N ALA A 382 19.08 -29.24 -5.24
CA ALA A 382 18.25 -28.87 -4.09
C ALA A 382 18.87 -29.25 -2.73
N ARG A 383 19.62 -30.37 -2.68
CA ARG A 383 20.27 -30.90 -1.47
C ARG A 383 21.78 -30.68 -1.42
N THR A 384 22.34 -30.00 -2.42
CA THR A 384 23.78 -29.72 -2.47
C THR A 384 24.04 -28.38 -1.80
N PRO A 385 25.02 -28.26 -0.88
CA PRO A 385 25.40 -26.96 -0.31
C PRO A 385 25.91 -26.02 -1.41
N LEU A 386 25.15 -24.97 -1.72
CA LEU A 386 25.46 -24.03 -2.81
C LEU A 386 25.45 -22.56 -2.36
N LEU A 387 24.66 -22.22 -1.33
CA LEU A 387 24.39 -20.84 -0.96
C LEU A 387 25.22 -20.45 0.27
N PRO A 388 25.95 -19.33 0.25
CA PRO A 388 26.69 -18.87 1.42
C PRO A 388 25.73 -18.45 2.53
N LEU A 389 25.98 -18.94 3.75
CA LEU A 389 25.32 -18.48 4.95
C LEU A 389 26.20 -17.41 5.61
N ASP A 390 25.65 -16.21 5.79
CA ASP A 390 26.33 -15.16 6.54
C ASP A 390 26.39 -15.58 8.01
N VAL A 391 27.58 -15.94 8.49
CA VAL A 391 27.82 -16.11 9.93
C VAL A 391 28.13 -14.73 10.49
N PRO A 392 27.47 -14.28 11.58
CA PRO A 392 27.86 -13.05 12.25
C PRO A 392 29.34 -13.08 12.58
N PRO A 393 30.11 -11.99 12.39
CA PRO A 393 31.49 -11.97 12.83
C PRO A 393 31.54 -12.30 14.33
N ASP A 394 32.35 -13.29 14.71
CA ASP A 394 32.60 -13.64 16.10
C ASP A 394 32.82 -12.37 16.91
N GLN A 395 31.95 -12.11 17.89
CA GLN A 395 32.18 -11.05 18.86
C GLN A 395 33.43 -11.43 19.68
N PRO A 396 34.48 -10.61 19.71
CA PRO A 396 35.64 -10.90 20.55
C PRO A 396 35.24 -10.70 22.02
N GLY A 397 35.14 -11.80 22.76
CA GLY A 397 35.24 -11.79 24.22
C GLY A 397 33.97 -12.18 24.99
N ARG A 398 33.74 -13.49 25.12
CA ARG A 398 33.28 -14.09 26.39
C ARG A 398 34.08 -15.35 26.68
N ALA A 399 35.31 -15.13 27.16
CA ALA A 399 35.99 -16.12 27.97
C ALA A 399 35.33 -16.14 29.35
N GLY A 400 34.86 -17.33 29.74
CA GLY A 400 34.37 -17.71 31.06
C GLY A 400 34.26 -19.23 31.00
N ASP A 401 35.40 -19.90 31.00
CA ASP A 401 35.97 -20.52 32.20
C ASP A 401 35.19 -21.77 32.59
N GLU A 402 35.53 -22.90 31.95
CA GLU A 402 35.58 -24.19 32.63
C GLU A 402 36.81 -24.95 32.12
N THR A 403 37.86 -24.87 32.93
CA THR A 403 39.07 -25.69 32.95
C THR A 403 38.80 -27.18 32.76
N TRP A 404 39.60 -27.84 31.92
CA TRP A 404 40.20 -29.13 32.30
C TRP A 404 41.63 -29.27 31.75
N ASP A 405 42.44 -29.91 32.57
CA ASP A 405 43.90 -29.85 32.69
C ASP A 405 44.77 -30.17 31.45
N ASP A 406 45.95 -29.56 31.50
CA ASP A 406 47.13 -29.67 30.64
C ASP A 406 47.92 -31.01 30.86
N PRO A 407 49.06 -31.32 30.19
CA PRO A 407 49.24 -32.50 29.35
C PRO A 407 50.36 -33.45 29.84
N PRO A 408 50.81 -34.42 29.01
CA PRO A 408 52.26 -34.59 28.90
C PRO A 408 52.78 -34.74 27.46
N ILE A 409 53.59 -33.76 27.06
CA ILE A 409 54.96 -33.81 26.51
C ILE A 409 55.43 -35.16 25.92
N LEU A 410 55.93 -35.15 24.66
CA LEU A 410 57.34 -35.41 24.26
C LEU A 410 57.49 -35.34 22.71
N ASP A 411 58.27 -34.35 22.25
CA ASP A 411 59.46 -34.40 21.37
C ASP A 411 59.66 -35.66 20.49
N GLU A 412 60.14 -35.65 19.26
CA GLU A 412 60.71 -34.71 18.26
C GLU A 412 60.70 -35.57 16.95
N HIS A 413 60.56 -35.02 15.73
CA HIS A 413 61.67 -34.87 14.77
C HIS A 413 61.15 -34.43 13.38
N ASP A 414 61.87 -33.47 12.79
CA ASP A 414 62.13 -33.18 11.36
C ASP A 414 60.95 -32.72 10.47
N GLU A 415 60.80 -31.43 10.13
CA GLU A 415 61.58 -30.54 9.22
C GLU A 415 61.10 -30.54 7.75
N HIS A 416 60.76 -29.33 7.26
CA HIS A 416 60.52 -28.85 5.88
C HIS A 416 59.13 -29.06 5.23
N ASP A 417 58.29 -28.01 5.27
CA ASP A 417 58.00 -27.20 4.06
C ASP A 417 57.20 -25.93 4.42
N GLU A 418 57.86 -24.77 4.38
CA GLU A 418 57.25 -23.45 4.41
C GLU A 418 56.75 -23.09 3.00
N HIS A 419 55.45 -23.22 2.73
CA HIS A 419 54.71 -22.36 1.81
C HIS A 419 53.33 -22.09 2.44
N GLY A 420 53.22 -20.98 3.16
CA GLY A 420 51.99 -20.54 3.83
C GLY A 420 50.87 -20.27 2.82
N ALA A 421 49.94 -21.22 2.70
CA ALA A 421 48.62 -20.95 2.16
C ALA A 421 47.82 -20.13 3.20
N PRO A 422 47.15 -19.03 2.81
CA PRO A 422 46.28 -18.31 3.73
C PRO A 422 45.15 -19.24 4.16
N GLN A 423 44.97 -19.42 5.48
CA GLN A 423 43.78 -20.05 6.05
C GLN A 423 42.55 -19.25 5.60
N ARG A 424 41.90 -19.69 4.52
CA ARG A 424 40.62 -19.14 4.06
C ARG A 424 39.59 -19.46 5.13
N ALA A 425 38.98 -18.45 5.72
CA ALA A 425 37.80 -18.63 6.57
C ALA A 425 36.76 -19.45 5.78
N GLU A 426 36.49 -20.68 6.21
CA GLU A 426 35.53 -21.57 5.55
C GLU A 426 34.14 -20.92 5.58
N ARG A 427 33.66 -20.45 4.43
CA ARG A 427 32.28 -19.97 4.30
C ARG A 427 31.36 -21.17 4.47
N ARG A 428 30.50 -21.14 5.49
CA ARG A 428 29.48 -22.17 5.69
C ARG A 428 28.48 -22.09 4.52
N LEU A 429 28.34 -23.17 3.77
CA LEU A 429 27.38 -23.28 2.67
C LEU A 429 26.11 -24.01 3.14
N LEU A 430 24.98 -23.61 2.58
CA LEU A 430 23.66 -24.19 2.84
C LEU A 430 23.06 -24.75 1.55
N ALA A 431 22.30 -25.84 1.68
CA ALA A 431 21.56 -26.38 0.55
C ALA A 431 20.37 -25.46 0.20
N PRO A 432 20.05 -25.26 -1.09
CA PRO A 432 18.89 -24.44 -1.48
C PRO A 432 17.59 -24.86 -0.79
N ALA A 433 17.32 -26.15 -0.60
CA ALA A 433 16.10 -26.63 0.06
C ALA A 433 15.98 -26.27 1.55
N GLU A 434 17.09 -25.87 2.18
CA GLU A 434 17.13 -25.45 3.60
C GLU A 434 17.19 -23.93 3.75
N ALA A 435 17.38 -23.21 2.64
CA ALA A 435 17.63 -21.78 2.61
C ALA A 435 16.34 -20.96 2.61
N ARG A 436 16.35 -19.88 3.38
CA ARG A 436 15.34 -18.82 3.35
C ARG A 436 15.92 -17.59 2.65
N VAL A 437 15.14 -16.96 1.79
CA VAL A 437 15.52 -15.73 1.06
C VAL A 437 14.47 -14.67 1.34
N LEU A 438 14.89 -13.50 1.81
CA LEU A 438 13.97 -12.39 2.06
C LEU A 438 13.38 -11.88 0.73
N ALA A 439 12.07 -11.65 0.70
CA ALA A 439 11.43 -10.92 -0.40
C ALA A 439 11.87 -9.43 -0.40
N GLY A 440 12.00 -8.84 -1.60
CA GLY A 440 12.43 -7.44 -1.77
C GLY A 440 13.94 -7.21 -1.59
N ASP A 441 14.36 -5.94 -1.53
CA ASP A 441 15.77 -5.52 -1.45
C ASP A 441 16.20 -5.04 -0.05
N VAL A 442 15.36 -5.30 0.96
CA VAL A 442 15.58 -4.90 2.37
C VAL A 442 16.59 -5.79 3.08
N GLY A 443 16.80 -7.00 2.57
CA GLY A 443 17.59 -8.02 3.25
C GLY A 443 19.08 -7.89 3.02
N ASP A 444 19.68 -6.71 3.17
CA ASP A 444 21.15 -6.56 3.10
C ASP A 444 21.87 -7.34 4.23
N ALA A 445 23.20 -7.47 4.13
CA ALA A 445 23.98 -8.26 5.08
C ALA A 445 23.82 -7.78 6.54
N ARG A 446 23.61 -6.48 6.78
CA ARG A 446 23.44 -5.92 8.12
C ARG A 446 22.07 -6.27 8.68
N VAL A 447 21.00 -6.11 7.89
CA VAL A 447 19.64 -6.47 8.29
C VAL A 447 19.53 -7.97 8.57
N ARG A 448 20.10 -8.83 7.70
CA ARG A 448 20.09 -10.29 7.92
C ARG A 448 20.81 -10.69 9.21
N ALA A 449 21.96 -10.07 9.48
CA ALA A 449 22.73 -10.33 10.70
C ALA A 449 21.96 -9.96 11.96
N GLU A 450 21.32 -8.79 11.99
CA GLU A 450 20.55 -8.32 13.15
C GLU A 450 19.22 -9.07 13.35
N LEU A 451 18.55 -9.49 12.27
CA LEU A 451 17.37 -10.35 12.36
C LEU A 451 17.70 -11.69 13.03
N GLY A 452 18.92 -12.21 12.83
CA GLY A 452 19.36 -13.48 13.43
C GLY A 452 18.49 -14.68 13.04
N ALA A 453 17.74 -14.56 11.94
CA ALA A 453 16.85 -15.61 11.45
C ALA A 453 17.69 -16.77 10.89
N ALA A 454 17.42 -17.99 11.37
CA ALA A 454 18.13 -19.16 10.92
C ALA A 454 17.99 -19.35 9.40
N HIS A 455 19.10 -19.68 8.75
CA HIS A 455 19.17 -20.10 7.34
C HIS A 455 18.78 -19.01 6.32
N LEU A 456 18.78 -17.73 6.73
CA LEU A 456 18.56 -16.60 5.83
C LEU A 456 19.84 -16.33 5.01
N VAL A 457 19.75 -16.41 3.68
CA VAL A 457 20.90 -16.26 2.76
C VAL A 457 20.69 -15.14 1.74
N ASP A 458 21.79 -14.62 1.20
CA ASP A 458 21.76 -13.66 0.10
C ASP A 458 21.64 -14.36 -1.26
N VAL A 459 20.63 -13.98 -2.03
CA VAL A 459 20.50 -14.41 -3.43
C VAL A 459 20.23 -13.18 -4.30
N PRO A 460 21.12 -12.88 -5.27
CA PRO A 460 20.92 -11.80 -6.23
C PRO A 460 19.56 -11.89 -6.92
N GLY A 461 18.90 -10.75 -7.12
CA GLY A 461 17.55 -10.66 -7.69
C GLY A 461 17.28 -11.58 -8.90
N PRO A 462 18.12 -11.58 -9.95
CA PRO A 462 17.94 -12.43 -11.14
C PRO A 462 17.97 -13.94 -10.85
N LEU A 463 18.61 -14.36 -9.76
CA LEU A 463 18.83 -15.77 -9.40
C LEU A 463 17.79 -16.30 -8.40
N ARG A 464 16.94 -15.44 -7.83
CA ARG A 464 15.92 -15.86 -6.83
C ARG A 464 14.91 -16.86 -7.41
N ALA A 465 14.58 -16.75 -8.69
CA ALA A 465 13.70 -17.72 -9.36
C ALA A 465 14.34 -19.11 -9.46
N VAL A 466 15.65 -19.16 -9.67
CA VAL A 466 16.42 -20.42 -9.70
C VAL A 466 16.54 -21.00 -8.29
N ALA A 467 16.84 -20.18 -7.28
CA ALA A 467 16.86 -20.65 -5.89
C ALA A 467 15.52 -21.27 -5.48
N ARG A 468 14.39 -20.64 -5.86
CA ARG A 468 13.05 -21.19 -5.64
C ARG A 468 12.79 -22.51 -6.36
N SER A 469 13.23 -22.66 -7.61
CA SER A 469 13.05 -23.92 -8.34
C SER A 469 13.87 -25.07 -7.73
N LEU A 470 14.91 -24.75 -6.96
CA LEU A 470 15.70 -25.69 -6.17
C LEU A 470 15.20 -25.89 -4.73
N GLY A 471 14.10 -25.24 -4.34
CA GLY A 471 13.45 -25.42 -3.03
C GLY A 471 13.75 -24.35 -1.98
N ALA A 472 14.45 -23.26 -2.30
CA ALA A 472 14.63 -22.16 -1.37
C ALA A 472 13.30 -21.47 -1.07
N GLN A 473 13.04 -21.23 0.21
CA GLN A 473 11.82 -20.59 0.68
C GLN A 473 11.97 -19.07 0.59
N VAL A 474 11.09 -18.41 -0.17
CA VAL A 474 10.99 -16.96 -0.11
C VAL A 474 10.09 -16.61 1.07
N VAL A 475 10.62 -15.81 1.99
CA VAL A 475 9.91 -15.37 3.19
C VAL A 475 9.72 -13.86 3.16
N ASP A 476 8.54 -13.41 3.57
CA ASP A 476 8.24 -12.00 3.66
C ASP A 476 8.84 -11.42 4.95
N LEU A 477 9.19 -10.13 4.91
CA LEU A 477 9.80 -9.45 6.06
C LEU A 477 8.86 -9.46 7.28
N ALA A 478 7.55 -9.36 7.06
CA ALA A 478 6.55 -9.39 8.13
C ALA A 478 6.59 -10.73 8.90
N ASP A 479 6.60 -11.86 8.19
CA ASP A 479 6.67 -13.19 8.81
C ASP A 479 7.95 -13.36 9.63
N VAL A 480 9.08 -12.86 9.12
CA VAL A 480 10.35 -12.92 9.85
C VAL A 480 10.31 -12.06 11.10
N VAL A 481 9.70 -10.87 11.04
CA VAL A 481 9.53 -9.97 12.19
C VAL A 481 8.61 -10.58 13.25
N ASP A 482 7.51 -11.22 12.84
CA ASP A 482 6.56 -11.88 13.75
C ASP A 482 7.21 -13.04 14.54
N ASP A 483 8.10 -13.78 13.86
CA ASP A 483 8.87 -14.90 14.41
C ASP A 483 10.01 -14.47 15.35
N LEU A 484 10.34 -13.18 15.45
CA LEU A 484 11.44 -12.72 16.30
C LEU A 484 11.16 -13.01 17.79
N PRO A 485 12.14 -13.59 18.53
CA PRO A 485 11.97 -13.86 19.95
C PRO A 485 11.98 -12.57 20.76
N LEU A 486 11.01 -12.42 21.66
CA LEU A 486 10.88 -11.30 22.59
C LEU A 486 11.94 -11.36 23.71
N VAL A 487 13.13 -10.84 23.44
CA VAL A 487 14.25 -10.74 24.40
C VAL A 487 14.22 -9.39 25.11
N ALA A 488 14.44 -9.38 26.43
CA ALA A 488 14.37 -8.16 27.24
C ALA A 488 15.58 -7.22 27.15
N ASP A 489 16.49 -7.41 26.17
CA ASP A 489 17.67 -6.57 25.98
C ASP A 489 17.37 -5.42 25.00
N PRO A 490 17.26 -4.16 25.46
CA PRO A 490 16.92 -3.04 24.58
C PRO A 490 18.03 -2.71 23.58
N GLY A 491 19.29 -2.97 23.90
CA GLY A 491 20.43 -2.68 23.01
C GLY A 491 20.38 -3.50 21.72
N ARG A 492 19.95 -4.77 21.83
CA ARG A 492 19.70 -5.64 20.67
C ARG A 492 18.64 -5.07 19.73
N TRP A 493 17.52 -4.61 20.28
CA TRP A 493 16.43 -4.05 19.47
C TRP A 493 16.84 -2.74 18.81
N ARG A 494 17.61 -1.90 19.52
CA ARG A 494 18.18 -0.68 18.95
C ARG A 494 19.04 -0.96 17.72
N ALA A 495 19.93 -1.97 17.80
CA ALA A 495 20.79 -2.35 16.68
C ALA A 495 19.97 -2.82 15.45
N LEU A 496 18.90 -3.59 15.69
CA LEU A 496 17.96 -3.98 14.62
C LEU A 496 17.24 -2.77 14.02
N TYR A 497 16.78 -1.81 14.83
CA TYR A 497 16.16 -0.59 14.33
C TYR A 497 17.13 0.24 13.49
N ASP A 498 18.38 0.37 13.92
CA ASP A 498 19.44 1.08 13.19
C ASP A 498 19.73 0.41 11.83
N ALA A 499 19.65 -0.93 11.75
CA ALA A 499 19.82 -1.66 10.50
C ALA A 499 18.62 -1.50 9.55
N LEU A 500 17.40 -1.42 10.07
CA LEU A 500 16.17 -1.27 9.28
C LEU A 500 15.87 0.17 8.85
N ALA A 501 16.37 1.16 9.59
CA ALA A 501 16.08 2.58 9.36
C ALA A 501 16.33 3.08 7.92
N PRO A 502 17.41 2.67 7.21
CA PRO A 502 17.64 3.09 5.82
C PRO A 502 16.57 2.63 4.84
N HIS A 503 15.90 1.51 5.13
CA HIS A 503 14.89 0.88 4.27
C HIS A 503 13.47 1.37 4.56
N ALA A 504 13.29 2.06 5.69
CA ALA A 504 11.98 2.53 6.14
C ALA A 504 11.38 3.63 5.23
N GLY A 505 12.07 4.11 4.19
CA GLY A 505 11.50 5.02 3.17
C GLY A 505 10.40 4.40 2.31
N ASP A 506 10.39 3.07 2.17
CA ASP A 506 9.37 2.32 1.44
C ASP A 506 8.17 2.00 2.33
N ARG A 507 6.96 2.33 1.86
CA ARG A 507 5.70 2.10 2.59
C ARG A 507 5.43 0.62 2.84
N SER A 508 5.76 -0.26 1.89
CA SER A 508 5.58 -1.70 2.04
C SER A 508 6.46 -2.28 3.15
N VAL A 509 7.65 -1.70 3.33
CA VAL A 509 8.57 -2.06 4.41
C VAL A 509 8.04 -1.60 5.75
N LEU A 510 7.57 -0.35 5.86
CA LEU A 510 6.96 0.14 7.11
C LEU A 510 5.75 -0.70 7.54
N GLU A 511 4.91 -1.12 6.59
CA GLU A 511 3.77 -2.00 6.87
C GLU A 511 4.24 -3.37 7.40
N ALA A 512 5.28 -3.96 6.80
CA ALA A 512 5.88 -5.21 7.27
C ALA A 512 6.55 -5.12 8.65
N LEU A 513 6.99 -3.92 9.06
CA LEU A 513 7.62 -3.67 10.36
C LEU A 513 6.62 -3.37 11.50
N GLY A 514 5.31 -3.42 11.23
CA GLY A 514 4.28 -3.03 12.21
C GLY A 514 4.27 -3.83 13.52
N ALA A 515 4.77 -5.06 13.50
CA ALA A 515 4.83 -5.96 14.65
C ALA A 515 6.21 -6.04 15.33
N LEU A 516 7.15 -5.15 14.97
CA LEU A 516 8.50 -5.13 15.56
C LEU A 516 8.43 -5.17 17.09
N PRO A 517 9.18 -6.06 17.75
CA PRO A 517 9.29 -6.08 19.20
C PRO A 517 9.83 -4.75 19.72
N VAL A 518 9.18 -4.16 20.73
CA VAL A 518 9.58 -2.92 21.39
C VAL A 518 9.70 -3.15 22.89
N PRO A 519 10.90 -2.98 23.48
CA PRO A 519 11.10 -3.09 24.91
C PRO A 519 10.54 -1.85 25.63
N LEU A 520 9.80 -2.08 26.71
CA LEU A 520 9.23 -1.04 27.56
C LEU A 520 10.10 -0.80 28.79
N LEU A 521 10.06 0.43 29.29
CA LEU A 521 10.60 0.80 30.58
C LEU A 521 9.79 0.08 31.67
N GLY A 522 10.38 -0.96 32.26
CA GLY A 522 9.65 -1.95 33.09
C GLY A 522 10.03 -3.39 32.75
N GLY A 523 10.77 -3.61 31.67
CA GLY A 523 11.38 -4.90 31.31
C GLY A 523 10.48 -5.81 30.48
N GLN A 524 9.23 -5.41 30.22
CA GLN A 524 8.35 -6.09 29.27
C GLN A 524 8.73 -5.75 27.83
N VAL A 525 8.41 -6.64 26.89
CA VAL A 525 8.58 -6.40 25.45
C VAL A 525 7.23 -6.63 24.79
N VAL A 526 6.75 -5.63 24.06
CA VAL A 526 5.48 -5.69 23.32
C VAL A 526 5.75 -5.81 21.83
N ARG A 527 4.73 -6.21 21.04
CA ARG A 527 4.82 -6.18 19.58
C ARG A 527 4.17 -4.91 19.03
N GLY A 528 4.91 -4.18 18.23
CA GLY A 528 4.50 -2.96 17.56
C GLY A 528 4.70 -1.69 18.38
N ALA A 529 4.96 -0.58 17.67
CA ALA A 529 5.25 0.72 18.25
C ALA A 529 3.99 1.57 18.52
N ARG A 530 2.85 1.20 17.94
CA ARG A 530 1.62 2.01 17.98
C ARG A 530 1.08 2.12 19.41
N GLY A 531 0.86 3.37 19.85
CA GLY A 531 0.35 3.65 21.20
C GLY A 531 1.40 3.51 22.30
N LEU A 532 2.68 3.48 21.94
CA LEU A 532 3.80 3.59 22.88
C LEU A 532 4.32 5.03 22.92
N LEU A 533 4.88 5.42 24.06
CA LEU A 533 5.43 6.76 24.28
C LEU A 533 6.96 6.73 24.21
N LEU A 534 7.51 7.69 23.49
CA LEU A 534 8.94 8.01 23.47
C LEU A 534 9.13 9.28 24.28
N ILE A 535 9.79 9.17 25.42
CA ILE A 535 10.17 10.32 26.23
C ILE A 535 11.60 10.68 25.82
N GLY A 536 11.76 11.83 25.18
CA GLY A 536 13.05 12.27 24.64
C GLY A 536 14.08 12.50 25.74
N ASP A 537 15.31 12.05 25.47
CA ASP A 537 16.52 12.48 26.15
C ASP A 537 16.79 13.94 25.76
N GLY A 538 16.25 14.88 26.55
CA GLY A 538 16.18 16.32 26.31
C GLY A 538 17.46 16.99 25.81
N THR A 539 17.76 16.83 24.52
CA THR A 539 19.02 17.28 23.91
C THR A 539 18.85 18.07 22.62
N ASP A 540 17.64 18.46 22.20
CA ASP A 540 17.53 19.49 21.16
C ASP A 540 16.31 20.42 21.34
N ASP A 541 16.60 21.71 21.16
CA ASP A 541 15.75 22.90 21.16
C ASP A 541 15.02 23.32 22.45
N GLY A 542 15.78 23.98 23.34
CA GLY A 542 15.46 25.32 23.87
C GLY A 542 14.19 25.53 24.70
N SER A 543 13.39 24.51 24.95
CA SER A 543 12.25 24.55 25.86
C SER A 543 12.58 23.72 27.10
N ASP A 544 12.98 24.40 28.17
CA ASP A 544 13.07 23.86 29.53
C ASP A 544 11.66 23.54 30.09
N GLY A 545 10.81 22.86 29.32
CA GLY A 545 9.57 22.30 29.82
C GLY A 545 9.90 21.09 30.69
N GLY A 546 9.60 21.16 31.99
CA GLY A 546 10.02 20.18 32.99
C GLY A 546 9.93 18.73 32.49
N ALA A 547 11.10 18.07 32.38
CA ALA A 547 11.18 16.69 31.91
C ALA A 547 10.35 15.76 32.81
N LEU A 548 9.40 15.04 32.21
CA LEU A 548 8.66 13.96 32.86
C LEU A 548 9.65 12.82 33.14
N ASP A 549 9.78 12.37 34.40
CA ASP A 549 10.53 11.15 34.67
C ASP A 549 9.79 9.98 34.01
N PRO A 550 10.45 9.21 33.13
CA PRO A 550 9.84 8.04 32.51
C PRO A 550 9.24 7.04 33.51
N ARG A 551 9.72 7.01 34.77
CA ARG A 551 9.13 6.18 35.83
C ARG A 551 7.78 6.69 36.31
N ASP A 552 7.62 8.01 36.45
CA ASP A 552 6.34 8.62 36.83
C ASP A 552 5.27 8.34 35.76
N ALA A 553 5.66 8.35 34.49
CA ALA A 553 4.79 7.98 33.38
C ALA A 553 4.32 6.51 33.44
N VAL A 554 5.22 5.58 33.80
CA VAL A 554 4.88 4.15 33.96
C VAL A 554 3.96 3.95 35.16
N ASP A 555 4.17 4.66 36.26
CA ASP A 555 3.31 4.59 37.45
C ASP A 555 1.89 5.11 37.19
N LEU A 556 1.73 6.02 36.22
CA LEU A 556 0.44 6.45 35.67
C LEU A 556 -0.20 5.44 34.71
N GLY A 557 0.47 4.30 34.43
CA GLY A 557 -0.01 3.24 33.55
C GLY A 557 0.37 3.41 32.08
N LEU A 558 1.23 4.37 31.74
CA LEU A 558 1.64 4.63 30.37
C LEU A 558 2.69 3.63 29.89
N ARG A 559 2.59 3.24 28.62
CA ARG A 559 3.52 2.29 27.99
C ARG A 559 4.69 3.04 27.35
N VAL A 560 5.72 3.27 28.16
CA VAL A 560 6.92 4.01 27.74
C VAL A 560 7.97 3.06 27.16
N VAL A 561 8.54 3.39 26.00
CA VAL A 561 9.66 2.64 25.41
C VAL A 561 10.91 2.77 26.29
N ASP A 562 11.67 1.70 26.49
CA ASP A 562 12.95 1.77 27.23
C ASP A 562 13.88 2.77 26.52
N PRO A 563 14.43 3.79 27.21
CA PRO A 563 15.25 4.83 26.60
C PRO A 563 16.45 4.29 25.80
N ARG A 564 16.99 3.12 26.17
CA ARG A 564 18.10 2.48 25.45
C ARG A 564 17.68 1.92 24.08
N ALA A 565 16.38 1.82 23.80
CA ALA A 565 15.81 1.39 22.52
C ALA A 565 15.03 2.50 21.79
N ALA A 566 14.91 3.70 22.36
CA ALA A 566 14.08 4.79 21.83
C ALA A 566 14.61 5.35 20.49
N HIS A 567 14.05 4.94 19.35
CA HIS A 567 14.61 5.21 18.00
C HIS A 567 13.58 5.91 17.07
N PRO A 568 14.00 6.84 16.17
CA PRO A 568 13.08 7.56 15.26
C PRO A 568 12.21 6.67 14.35
N LEU A 569 12.68 5.46 14.01
CA LEU A 569 11.89 4.45 13.31
C LEU A 569 10.58 4.12 14.04
N LEU A 570 10.59 4.08 15.38
CA LEU A 570 9.41 3.76 16.17
C LEU A 570 8.34 4.86 16.04
N GLU A 571 8.73 6.13 15.92
CA GLU A 571 7.80 7.23 15.64
C GLU A 571 7.10 7.04 14.30
N ARG A 572 7.86 6.65 13.27
CA ARG A 572 7.31 6.34 11.94
C ARG A 572 6.36 5.15 11.95
N LEU A 573 6.53 4.22 12.90
CA LEU A 573 5.67 3.06 13.13
C LEU A 573 4.50 3.35 14.08
N GLY A 574 4.37 4.59 14.58
CA GLY A 574 3.23 5.06 15.36
C GLY A 574 3.44 5.18 16.86
N ALA A 575 4.69 5.08 17.35
CA ALA A 575 5.02 5.59 18.68
C ALA A 575 4.92 7.13 18.66
N ARG A 576 4.58 7.73 19.80
CA ARG A 576 4.44 9.19 19.92
C ARG A 576 5.57 9.73 20.78
N ALA A 577 6.29 10.72 20.27
CA ALA A 577 7.09 11.59 21.13
C ALA A 577 6.12 12.39 22.01
N THR A 578 6.34 12.40 23.33
CA THR A 578 5.38 12.96 24.29
C THR A 578 6.07 13.85 25.32
N ASP A 579 5.47 14.99 25.58
CA ASP A 579 5.79 15.90 26.68
C ASP A 579 4.77 15.77 27.83
N LEU A 580 5.04 16.46 28.94
CA LEU A 580 4.20 16.37 30.14
C LEU A 580 2.77 16.90 29.91
N ARG A 581 2.55 17.79 28.93
CA ARG A 581 1.22 18.30 28.56
C ARG A 581 0.42 17.27 27.76
N ALA A 582 1.06 16.57 26.83
CA ALA A 582 0.43 15.49 26.09
C ALA A 582 0.07 14.30 26.99
N VAL A 583 0.82 14.05 28.08
CA VAL A 583 0.44 13.07 29.10
C VAL A 583 -0.84 13.46 29.83
N LEU A 584 -1.03 14.74 30.18
CA LEU A 584 -2.24 15.21 30.86
C LEU A 584 -3.50 15.09 29.98
N ALA A 585 -3.34 14.94 28.67
CA ALA A 585 -4.43 14.68 27.73
C ALA A 585 -4.62 13.19 27.41
N ASP A 586 -3.81 12.29 27.99
CA ASP A 586 -3.86 10.86 27.69
C ASP A 586 -5.06 10.17 28.35
N GLY A 587 -5.69 9.25 27.61
CA GLY A 587 -6.85 8.50 28.09
C GLY A 587 -6.56 7.66 29.34
N ALA A 588 -5.34 7.13 29.51
CA ALA A 588 -4.99 6.39 30.72
C ALA A 588 -4.99 7.30 31.96
N VAL A 589 -4.64 8.58 31.80
CA VAL A 589 -4.70 9.57 32.88
C VAL A 589 -6.16 9.99 33.16
N ARG A 590 -7.00 10.11 32.13
CA ARG A 590 -8.46 10.30 32.28
C ARG A 590 -9.07 9.22 33.17
N GLU A 591 -8.81 7.95 32.87
CA GLU A 591 -9.33 6.82 33.65
C GLU A 591 -8.88 6.87 35.13
N ARG A 592 -7.68 7.39 35.42
CA ARG A 592 -7.22 7.57 36.81
C ARG A 592 -7.96 8.69 37.53
N VAL A 593 -8.23 9.82 36.85
CA VAL A 593 -9.03 10.91 37.42
C VAL A 593 -10.45 10.43 37.71
N LEU A 594 -11.10 9.78 36.75
CA LEU A 594 -12.45 9.25 36.94
C LEU A 594 -12.51 8.16 38.01
N ALA A 595 -11.53 7.26 38.08
CA ALA A 595 -11.45 6.26 39.15
C ALA A 595 -11.24 6.88 40.54
N ALA A 596 -10.56 8.04 40.63
CA ALA A 596 -10.44 8.77 41.89
C ALA A 596 -11.78 9.39 42.28
N ALA A 597 -12.54 9.94 41.33
CA ALA A 597 -13.89 10.45 41.53
C ALA A 597 -14.86 9.34 41.99
N ASP A 598 -14.89 8.21 41.28
CA ASP A 598 -15.70 7.04 41.63
C ASP A 598 -15.38 6.51 43.04
N ALA A 599 -14.10 6.53 43.43
CA ALA A 599 -13.67 6.13 44.77
C ALA A 599 -14.19 7.10 45.84
N ALA A 600 -14.16 8.41 45.57
CA ALA A 600 -14.70 9.43 46.46
C ALA A 600 -16.22 9.27 46.65
N ASP A 601 -16.96 9.06 45.55
CA ASP A 601 -18.41 8.84 45.56
C ASP A 601 -18.79 7.54 46.27
N ALA A 602 -17.95 6.50 46.19
CA ALA A 602 -18.09 5.26 46.94
C ALA A 602 -17.76 5.41 48.44
N GLY A 603 -17.21 6.55 48.87
CA GLY A 603 -16.81 6.84 50.25
C GLY A 603 -15.43 6.30 50.63
N ASP A 604 -14.61 5.89 49.67
CA ASP A 604 -13.20 5.56 49.86
C ASP A 604 -12.33 6.84 49.93
N ASP A 605 -11.08 6.73 50.41
CA ASP A 605 -10.14 7.87 50.51
C ASP A 605 -9.26 7.99 49.24
N PRO A 606 -9.51 8.97 48.34
CA PRO A 606 -8.75 9.15 47.11
C PRO A 606 -7.44 9.93 47.30
N ALA A 607 -7.11 10.39 48.53
CA ALA A 607 -6.07 11.39 48.78
C ALA A 607 -4.72 11.06 48.12
N ALA A 608 -4.28 9.80 48.17
CA ALA A 608 -2.99 9.40 47.62
C ALA A 608 -2.92 9.54 46.09
N GLU A 609 -4.00 9.25 45.36
CA GLU A 609 -4.05 9.40 43.90
C GLU A 609 -4.23 10.87 43.52
N VAL A 610 -5.09 11.61 44.24
CA VAL A 610 -5.29 13.05 44.06
C VAL A 610 -3.97 13.82 44.25
N GLU A 611 -3.20 13.51 45.30
CA GLU A 611 -1.89 14.13 45.53
C GLU A 611 -0.91 13.88 44.37
N ARG A 612 -0.91 12.69 43.76
CA ARG A 612 -0.06 12.37 42.61
C ARG A 612 -0.48 13.16 41.37
N LEU A 613 -1.78 13.19 41.09
CA LEU A 613 -2.34 13.86 39.92
C LEU A 613 -2.17 15.39 40.02
N LEU A 614 -2.37 15.99 41.20
CA LEU A 614 -2.09 17.41 41.44
C LEU A 614 -0.59 17.73 41.33
N ALA A 615 0.30 16.81 41.73
CA ALA A 615 1.74 16.99 41.53
C ALA A 615 2.11 17.06 40.05
N LEU A 616 1.49 16.21 39.22
CA LEU A 616 1.69 16.19 37.78
C LEU A 616 1.18 17.47 37.13
N VAL A 617 -0.01 17.93 37.52
CA VAL A 617 -0.57 19.21 37.03
C VAL A 617 0.31 20.38 37.46
N ALA A 618 0.69 20.47 38.74
CA ALA A 618 1.58 21.52 39.24
C ALA A 618 2.93 21.52 38.50
N ALA A 619 3.46 20.34 38.17
CA ALA A 619 4.68 20.20 37.39
C ALA A 619 4.52 20.79 35.97
N ALA A 620 3.38 20.59 35.33
CA ALA A 620 3.04 21.08 33.99
C ALA A 620 2.87 22.60 33.92
N LEU A 621 2.39 23.19 35.01
CA LEU A 621 2.03 24.60 35.06
C LEU A 621 3.19 25.52 35.46
N ARG A 622 4.36 24.97 35.83
CA ARG A 622 5.52 25.76 36.30
C ARG A 622 5.93 26.91 35.37
N ASP A 623 5.76 26.73 34.06
CA ASP A 623 6.14 27.72 33.04
C ASP A 623 4.94 28.34 32.30
N VAL A 624 3.72 28.04 32.75
CA VAL A 624 2.47 28.56 32.15
C VAL A 624 2.11 29.88 32.82
N ARG A 625 2.08 30.96 32.04
CA ARG A 625 1.74 32.31 32.55
C ARG A 625 0.27 32.47 32.94
N ASP A 626 -0.62 31.69 32.34
CA ASP A 626 -2.07 31.70 32.62
C ASP A 626 -2.62 30.26 32.67
N PRO A 627 -2.80 29.68 33.87
CA PRO A 627 -3.29 28.33 34.05
C PRO A 627 -4.81 28.18 33.91
N ALA A 628 -5.56 29.29 33.83
CA ALA A 628 -7.04 29.29 33.85
C ALA A 628 -7.67 29.10 32.47
N GLY A 629 -6.88 28.93 31.40
CA GLY A 629 -7.36 28.63 30.04
C GLY A 629 -7.48 27.14 29.74
N ASP A 630 -7.72 26.81 28.46
CA ASP A 630 -7.82 25.47 27.81
C ASP A 630 -6.52 24.60 27.93
N VAL A 631 -5.85 24.64 29.09
CA VAL A 631 -4.55 24.02 29.36
C VAL A 631 -4.71 22.53 29.62
N LEU A 632 -5.79 22.14 30.31
CA LEU A 632 -6.14 20.75 30.61
C LEU A 632 -7.49 20.39 29.96
N PRO A 633 -7.67 19.13 29.52
CA PRO A 633 -8.97 18.64 29.12
C PRO A 633 -10.04 18.81 30.21
N PHE A 634 -11.30 19.00 29.80
CA PHE A 634 -12.42 19.27 30.70
C PHE A 634 -12.53 18.27 31.85
N TRP A 635 -12.40 16.97 31.60
CA TRP A 635 -12.53 15.89 32.60
C TRP A 635 -11.59 16.00 33.81
N TRP A 636 -10.57 16.84 33.79
CA TRP A 636 -9.75 17.11 34.98
C TRP A 636 -10.53 17.72 36.16
N GLY A 637 -11.65 18.38 35.88
CA GLY A 637 -12.53 18.91 36.92
C GLY A 637 -13.35 17.88 37.69
N GLU A 638 -13.32 16.62 37.25
CA GLU A 638 -13.85 15.50 38.04
C GLU A 638 -12.91 15.10 39.18
N LEU A 639 -11.66 15.59 39.18
CA LEU A 639 -10.70 15.25 40.23
C LEU A 639 -11.26 15.69 41.59
N PRO A 640 -11.47 14.76 42.55
CA PRO A 640 -12.08 15.10 43.82
C PRO A 640 -11.11 15.92 44.66
N VAL A 641 -11.56 17.06 45.17
CA VAL A 641 -10.83 17.92 46.09
C VAL A 641 -11.53 17.93 47.45
N PRO A 642 -10.76 18.02 48.55
CA PRO A 642 -11.36 18.12 49.88
C PRO A 642 -12.05 19.48 50.04
N THR A 643 -13.23 19.49 50.65
CA THR A 643 -14.02 20.71 50.88
C THR A 643 -14.00 21.13 52.35
N THR A 644 -14.39 22.37 52.65
CA THR A 644 -14.43 22.91 54.02
C THR A 644 -15.37 22.14 54.95
N ASP A 645 -16.35 21.42 54.40
CA ASP A 645 -17.32 20.62 55.14
C ASP A 645 -16.81 19.22 55.49
N GLY A 646 -15.57 18.91 55.09
CA GLY A 646 -14.87 17.65 55.41
C GLY A 646 -15.21 16.49 54.48
N GLY A 647 -15.87 16.76 53.34
CA GLY A 647 -16.14 15.82 52.27
C GLY A 647 -15.19 15.95 51.09
N TRP A 648 -15.51 15.25 50.01
CA TRP A 648 -14.84 15.34 48.71
C TRP A 648 -15.87 15.75 47.67
N SER A 649 -15.51 16.72 46.83
CA SER A 649 -16.34 17.17 45.71
C SER A 649 -15.47 17.32 44.46
N PRO A 650 -16.03 17.15 43.26
CA PRO A 650 -15.32 17.44 42.01
C PRO A 650 -14.74 18.86 42.04
N ALA A 651 -13.50 19.03 41.59
CA ALA A 651 -12.85 20.34 41.57
C ALA A 651 -13.69 21.40 40.87
N ARG A 652 -14.40 21.05 39.78
CA ARG A 652 -15.29 21.96 39.04
C ARG A 652 -16.54 22.38 39.80
N GLY A 653 -17.04 21.51 40.69
CA GLY A 653 -18.15 21.83 41.60
C GLY A 653 -17.73 22.67 42.80
N CYS A 654 -16.48 23.16 42.84
CA CYS A 654 -15.95 23.90 43.98
C CYS A 654 -15.47 25.32 43.62
N ALA A 655 -15.74 26.26 44.52
CA ALA A 655 -15.16 27.59 44.52
C ALA A 655 -13.90 27.66 45.41
N LEU A 656 -12.93 28.46 44.98
CA LEU A 656 -11.71 28.71 45.71
C LEU A 656 -11.95 29.70 46.86
N PRO A 657 -11.51 29.38 48.09
CA PRO A 657 -11.79 30.22 49.26
C PRO A 657 -11.20 31.63 49.11
N GLY A 658 -12.01 32.64 49.43
CA GLY A 658 -11.59 34.05 49.36
C GLY A 658 -11.58 34.66 47.95
N THR A 659 -12.23 34.01 46.99
CA THR A 659 -12.40 34.51 45.62
C THR A 659 -13.84 34.96 45.37
N TRP A 660 -14.06 35.67 44.26
CA TRP A 660 -15.40 36.13 43.86
C TRP A 660 -16.39 34.97 43.73
N ALA A 661 -15.96 33.83 43.19
CA ALA A 661 -16.83 32.66 43.04
C ALA A 661 -17.33 32.15 44.39
N ALA A 662 -16.47 32.10 45.42
CA ALA A 662 -16.88 31.63 46.75
C ALA A 662 -17.83 32.59 47.48
N ASP A 663 -17.86 33.87 47.10
CA ASP A 663 -18.75 34.87 47.70
C ASP A 663 -20.12 34.93 47.00
N VAL A 664 -20.22 34.50 45.73
CA VAL A 664 -21.36 34.76 44.84
C VAL A 664 -22.05 33.49 44.34
N LEU A 665 -21.32 32.38 44.22
CA LEU A 665 -21.85 31.08 43.77
C LEU A 665 -22.08 30.18 44.99
N ASP A 666 -23.23 30.29 45.64
CA ASP A 666 -23.55 29.54 46.86
C ASP A 666 -23.97 28.09 46.61
N GLY A 667 -24.21 27.72 45.34
CA GLY A 667 -24.39 26.34 44.89
C GLY A 667 -23.10 25.53 44.77
N LEU A 668 -21.92 26.17 44.83
CA LEU A 668 -20.62 25.48 44.76
C LEU A 668 -20.04 25.22 46.17
N ASP A 669 -19.42 24.06 46.35
CA ASP A 669 -18.68 23.76 47.58
C ASP A 669 -17.42 24.63 47.70
N VAL A 670 -16.92 24.88 48.91
CA VAL A 670 -15.66 25.63 49.08
C VAL A 670 -14.49 24.68 49.29
N VAL A 671 -13.44 24.83 48.49
CA VAL A 671 -12.21 24.01 48.60
C VAL A 671 -11.53 24.23 49.97
N ASP A 672 -11.07 23.13 50.59
CA ASP A 672 -10.35 23.18 51.87
C ASP A 672 -9.09 24.08 51.78
N PRO A 673 -8.92 25.08 52.67
CA PRO A 673 -7.77 25.97 52.63
C PRO A 673 -6.40 25.28 52.74
N GLY A 674 -6.34 24.07 53.32
CA GLY A 674 -5.14 23.26 53.43
C GLY A 674 -4.66 22.71 52.09
N ILE A 675 -5.56 22.30 51.19
CA ILE A 675 -5.18 21.85 49.85
C ILE A 675 -4.73 23.03 48.98
N VAL A 676 -5.36 24.21 49.14
CA VAL A 676 -4.95 25.47 48.48
C VAL A 676 -3.56 25.90 48.93
N ALA A 677 -3.27 25.83 50.24
CA ALA A 677 -1.95 26.19 50.77
C ALA A 677 -0.82 25.25 50.27
N ARG A 678 -1.15 24.00 49.95
CA ARG A 678 -0.19 22.99 49.49
C ARG A 678 0.11 23.07 48.00
N TRP A 679 -0.91 23.21 47.15
CA TRP A 679 -0.78 23.13 45.69
C TRP A 679 -0.91 24.48 44.97
N GLY A 680 -1.41 25.50 45.67
CA GLY A 680 -1.60 26.84 45.14
C GLY A 680 -2.87 27.00 44.32
N GLU A 681 -3.40 28.22 44.28
CA GLU A 681 -4.54 28.62 43.45
C GLU A 681 -4.37 28.26 41.96
N PRO A 682 -3.21 28.48 41.31
CA PRO A 682 -3.03 28.18 39.89
C PRO A 682 -3.29 26.71 39.51
N THR A 683 -2.87 25.76 40.36
CA THR A 683 -3.05 24.32 40.13
C THR A 683 -4.51 23.92 40.25
N LEU A 684 -5.20 24.43 41.28
CA LEU A 684 -6.60 24.12 41.52
C LEU A 684 -7.52 24.75 40.46
N ARG A 685 -7.20 25.96 39.99
CA ARG A 685 -7.89 26.59 38.86
C ARG A 685 -7.72 25.80 37.57
N ALA A 686 -6.53 25.28 37.30
CA ALA A 686 -6.28 24.51 36.08
C ALA A 686 -7.07 23.20 36.04
N VAL A 687 -7.30 22.56 37.19
CA VAL A 687 -8.19 21.40 37.28
C VAL A 687 -9.65 21.79 37.37
N GLY A 688 -10.03 23.07 37.39
CA GLY A 688 -11.43 23.50 37.25
C GLY A 688 -12.05 24.19 38.46
N ALA A 689 -11.34 24.37 39.58
CA ALA A 689 -11.89 25.10 40.73
C ALA A 689 -12.14 26.58 40.41
N ALA A 690 -13.36 27.04 40.67
CA ALA A 690 -13.83 28.36 40.26
C ALA A 690 -13.24 29.47 41.16
N ALA A 691 -12.76 30.54 40.53
CA ALA A 691 -12.33 31.77 41.23
C ALA A 691 -13.00 33.04 40.66
N GLY A 692 -13.74 32.89 39.56
CA GLY A 692 -14.41 33.91 38.77
C GLY A 692 -15.45 33.23 37.86
N PRO A 693 -16.04 33.95 36.89
CA PRO A 693 -16.87 33.32 35.87
C PRO A 693 -16.09 32.25 35.09
N THR A 694 -16.66 31.06 34.98
CA THR A 694 -16.09 29.93 34.23
C THR A 694 -16.67 29.91 32.83
N VAL A 695 -15.84 30.12 31.80
CA VAL A 695 -16.26 30.02 30.39
C VAL A 695 -15.82 28.68 29.84
N LEU A 696 -16.79 27.88 29.43
CA LEU A 696 -16.61 26.60 28.77
C LEU A 696 -16.71 26.76 27.25
N ARG A 697 -15.94 25.93 26.54
CA ARG A 697 -16.04 25.77 25.09
C ARG A 697 -16.58 24.38 24.79
N VAL A 698 -17.82 24.31 24.34
CA VAL A 698 -18.43 23.09 23.79
C VAL A 698 -17.99 22.98 22.33
N ARG A 699 -17.35 21.88 21.96
CA ARG A 699 -16.78 21.73 20.61
C ARG A 699 -17.74 20.98 19.69
N ASP A 700 -17.65 21.27 18.40
CA ASP A 700 -18.32 20.52 17.34
C ASP A 700 -19.84 20.37 17.54
N VAL A 701 -20.51 21.44 17.98
CA VAL A 701 -21.94 21.42 18.31
C VAL A 701 -22.79 21.20 17.06
N LEU A 702 -23.76 20.30 17.17
CA LEU A 702 -24.72 19.94 16.13
C LEU A 702 -26.14 19.99 16.73
N THR A 703 -27.08 20.65 16.04
CA THR A 703 -28.48 20.65 16.49
C THR A 703 -29.14 19.27 16.24
N PRO A 704 -30.05 18.82 17.12
CA PRO A 704 -30.69 17.50 17.03
C PRO A 704 -31.55 17.35 15.78
N ALA A 705 -31.80 16.11 15.36
CA ALA A 705 -32.77 15.81 14.31
C ALA A 705 -34.22 15.91 14.86
N PRO A 706 -35.24 16.09 13.99
CA PRO A 706 -36.62 16.36 14.43
C PRO A 706 -37.29 15.24 15.25
N ASP A 707 -36.77 14.01 15.13
CA ASP A 707 -37.32 12.80 15.76
C ASP A 707 -36.34 12.17 16.78
N ASP A 708 -35.25 12.86 17.12
CA ASP A 708 -34.28 12.35 18.11
C ASP A 708 -34.88 12.40 19.53
N ASP A 709 -34.61 11.36 20.32
CA ASP A 709 -34.81 11.39 21.78
C ASP A 709 -33.81 12.39 22.43
N GLU A 710 -33.98 12.70 23.72
CA GLU A 710 -33.03 13.56 24.46
C GLU A 710 -31.57 13.14 24.20
N PRO A 711 -30.66 14.09 23.90
CA PRO A 711 -29.28 13.77 23.56
C PRO A 711 -28.57 13.07 24.72
N ASP A 712 -27.87 11.98 24.42
CA ASP A 712 -27.00 11.27 25.39
C ASP A 712 -25.73 12.09 25.64
N LEU A 713 -25.82 13.06 26.56
CA LEU A 713 -24.72 13.96 26.92
C LEU A 713 -23.70 13.22 27.79
N ASP A 714 -22.41 13.29 27.44
CA ASP A 714 -21.33 12.78 28.29
C ASP A 714 -21.25 13.67 29.55
N PRO A 715 -21.52 13.15 30.77
CA PRO A 715 -21.46 13.94 31.99
C PRO A 715 -20.05 14.48 32.29
N HIS A 716 -19.02 13.92 31.65
CA HIS A 716 -17.62 14.36 31.78
C HIS A 716 -17.17 15.22 30.60
N ALA A 717 -18.10 15.77 29.82
CA ALA A 717 -17.88 16.76 28.77
C ALA A 717 -18.59 18.10 29.12
N PRO A 718 -18.14 19.24 28.55
CA PRO A 718 -18.70 20.56 28.85
C PRO A 718 -20.23 20.64 28.78
N GLU A 719 -20.82 20.06 27.73
CA GLU A 719 -22.26 20.03 27.47
C GLU A 719 -23.08 19.30 28.53
N GLY A 720 -22.50 18.29 29.20
CA GLY A 720 -23.17 17.56 30.28
C GLY A 720 -23.18 18.31 31.61
N TRP A 721 -22.35 19.36 31.75
CA TRP A 721 -22.26 20.20 32.96
C TRP A 721 -23.08 21.48 32.88
N LEU A 722 -23.35 21.99 31.68
CA LEU A 722 -24.12 23.22 31.49
C LEU A 722 -25.60 23.00 31.83
N SER A 723 -26.18 23.90 32.61
CA SER A 723 -27.58 23.86 33.01
C SER A 723 -28.49 24.00 31.79
N ASP A 724 -29.38 23.03 31.58
CA ASP A 724 -30.33 22.99 30.46
C ASP A 724 -29.72 23.12 29.05
N TRP A 725 -28.58 22.45 28.81
CA TRP A 725 -27.99 22.39 27.47
C TRP A 725 -28.93 21.76 26.42
N ALA A 726 -29.75 20.78 26.82
CA ALA A 726 -30.74 20.17 25.95
C ALA A 726 -31.80 21.19 25.47
N GLY A 727 -32.37 22.00 26.38
CA GLY A 727 -33.27 23.09 26.01
C GLY A 727 -32.62 24.13 25.10
N TYR A 728 -31.34 24.43 25.31
CA TYR A 728 -30.60 25.31 24.40
C TYR A 728 -30.43 24.71 22.99
N LEU A 729 -30.18 23.40 22.88
CA LEU A 729 -30.12 22.71 21.57
C LEU A 729 -31.47 22.72 20.84
N GLU A 730 -32.58 22.61 21.57
CA GLU A 730 -33.93 22.76 20.99
C GLU A 730 -34.16 24.17 20.44
N HIS A 731 -33.80 25.20 21.21
CA HIS A 731 -33.85 26.60 20.76
C HIS A 731 -33.01 26.82 19.50
N LEU A 732 -31.79 26.26 19.45
CA LEU A 732 -30.92 26.32 18.28
C LEU A 732 -31.52 25.59 17.07
N ALA A 733 -32.13 24.41 17.26
CA ALA A 733 -32.77 23.65 16.20
C ALA A 733 -33.98 24.38 15.62
N ALA A 734 -34.80 25.02 16.47
CA ALA A 734 -35.92 25.84 16.05
C ALA A 734 -35.47 27.06 15.23
N THR A 735 -34.37 27.70 15.64
CA THR A 735 -33.88 28.94 15.04
C THR A 735 -33.05 28.72 13.77
N LEU A 736 -32.12 27.76 13.80
CA LEU A 736 -31.12 27.53 12.75
C LEU A 736 -31.47 26.32 11.87
N GLY A 737 -32.43 25.50 12.28
CA GLY A 737 -32.83 24.26 11.65
C GLY A 737 -32.22 23.02 12.33
N PRO A 738 -32.84 21.85 12.13
CA PRO A 738 -32.30 20.57 12.61
C PRO A 738 -31.02 20.19 11.87
N GLU A 739 -30.15 19.39 12.52
CA GLU A 739 -28.87 18.91 11.97
C GLU A 739 -27.91 20.01 11.47
N ALA A 740 -27.98 21.20 12.06
CA ALA A 740 -27.13 22.33 11.76
C ALA A 740 -25.83 22.24 12.55
N TYR A 741 -24.69 22.17 11.85
CA TYR A 741 -23.36 22.19 12.48
C TYR A 741 -22.95 23.63 12.81
N LEU A 742 -22.60 23.88 14.07
CA LEU A 742 -22.38 25.22 14.64
C LEU A 742 -20.91 25.48 15.00
N GLY A 743 -20.05 24.44 14.93
CA GLY A 743 -18.67 24.51 15.38
C GLY A 743 -18.58 24.65 16.90
N ASP A 744 -17.65 25.48 17.38
CA ASP A 744 -17.41 25.68 18.81
C ASP A 744 -18.34 26.75 19.40
N VAL A 745 -19.02 26.43 20.50
CA VAL A 745 -19.90 27.34 21.24
C VAL A 745 -19.30 27.66 22.61
N LEU A 746 -19.30 28.96 22.97
CA LEU A 746 -18.87 29.42 24.28
C LEU A 746 -20.06 29.56 25.22
N ALA A 747 -19.90 29.11 26.46
CA ALA A 747 -20.95 29.12 27.47
C ALA A 747 -20.37 29.48 28.84
N VAL A 748 -21.06 30.31 29.62
CA VAL A 748 -20.72 30.53 31.04
C VAL A 748 -21.38 29.44 31.86
N ALA A 749 -20.59 28.72 32.65
CA ALA A 749 -21.08 27.66 33.55
C ALA A 749 -21.55 28.22 34.90
N ASP A 750 -22.22 27.37 35.67
CA ASP A 750 -22.60 27.58 37.07
C ASP A 750 -23.52 28.79 37.30
N LEU A 751 -24.29 29.20 36.28
CA LEU A 751 -25.26 30.30 36.39
C LEU A 751 -26.43 29.97 37.32
N ASP A 752 -26.77 28.69 37.46
CA ASP A 752 -27.75 28.15 38.38
C ASP A 752 -27.27 28.08 39.84
N ALA A 753 -25.97 28.26 40.08
CA ALA A 753 -25.36 28.30 41.41
C ALA A 753 -25.26 29.71 42.01
N VAL A 754 -25.77 30.74 41.31
CA VAL A 754 -25.73 32.14 41.75
C VAL A 754 -26.68 32.38 42.91
N ALA A 755 -26.18 33.01 43.98
CA ALA A 755 -27.02 33.42 45.10
C ALA A 755 -28.05 34.49 44.68
N ASP A 756 -29.32 34.36 45.10
CA ASP A 756 -30.44 35.26 44.74
C ASP A 756 -30.11 36.77 44.81
N GLY A 757 -29.31 37.18 45.80
CA GLY A 757 -28.96 38.58 46.04
C GLY A 757 -27.76 39.11 45.24
N ALA A 758 -27.08 38.26 44.47
CA ALA A 758 -25.80 38.56 43.84
C ALA A 758 -25.88 38.83 42.33
N TRP A 759 -27.05 38.67 41.70
CA TRP A 759 -27.28 38.93 40.27
C TRP A 759 -26.72 40.26 39.75
N PRO A 760 -26.87 41.42 40.43
CA PRO A 760 -26.27 42.67 39.97
C PRO A 760 -24.74 42.59 39.83
N ASP A 761 -24.07 41.95 40.79
CA ASP A 761 -22.62 41.79 40.79
C ASP A 761 -22.17 40.75 39.74
N VAL A 762 -22.94 39.68 39.54
CA VAL A 762 -22.72 38.69 38.46
C VAL A 762 -22.80 39.33 37.10
N LEU A 763 -23.90 40.01 36.80
CA LEU A 763 -24.11 40.66 35.50
C LEU A 763 -23.01 41.70 35.20
N ALA A 764 -22.62 42.49 36.20
CA ALA A 764 -21.51 43.42 36.07
C ALA A 764 -20.16 42.71 35.83
N ARG A 765 -19.92 41.57 36.49
CA ARG A 765 -18.70 40.77 36.29
C ARG A 765 -18.68 40.10 34.92
N LEU A 766 -19.79 39.54 34.45
CA LEU A 766 -19.92 38.94 33.11
C LEU A 766 -19.72 39.99 32.01
N ALA A 767 -20.31 41.18 32.17
CA ALA A 767 -20.15 42.27 31.22
C ALA A 767 -18.74 42.86 31.21
N GLY A 768 -18.02 42.81 32.34
CA GLY A 768 -16.68 43.37 32.49
C GLY A 768 -15.53 42.40 32.19
N ASP A 769 -15.75 41.09 32.30
CA ASP A 769 -14.74 40.07 31.99
C ASP A 769 -14.70 39.78 30.48
N PRO A 770 -13.54 39.92 29.78
CA PRO A 770 -13.50 39.78 28.33
C PRO A 770 -14.02 38.43 27.80
N ALA A 771 -13.69 37.32 28.48
CA ALA A 771 -14.07 35.98 28.02
C ALA A 771 -15.56 35.72 28.27
N ALA A 772 -16.07 36.09 29.45
CA ALA A 772 -17.49 35.93 29.76
C ALA A 772 -18.36 36.86 28.88
N ARG A 773 -17.88 38.08 28.63
CA ARG A 773 -18.53 39.02 27.71
C ARG A 773 -18.58 38.47 26.29
N GLU A 774 -17.51 37.85 25.80
CA GLU A 774 -17.50 37.20 24.50
C GLU A 774 -18.50 36.05 24.44
N ALA A 775 -18.52 35.18 25.47
CA ALA A 775 -19.46 34.07 25.58
C ALA A 775 -20.93 34.54 25.67
N MET A 776 -21.19 35.72 26.22
CA MET A 776 -22.51 36.33 26.27
C MET A 776 -22.90 37.00 24.95
N LEU A 777 -22.01 37.77 24.32
CA LEU A 777 -22.37 38.63 23.21
C LEU A 777 -22.20 38.00 21.82
N THR A 778 -21.52 36.86 21.70
CA THR A 778 -21.22 36.25 20.39
C THR A 778 -22.39 35.36 19.93
N PRO A 779 -23.12 35.74 18.86
CA PRO A 779 -24.22 34.92 18.35
C PRO A 779 -23.71 33.64 17.69
N VAL A 780 -24.51 32.57 17.79
CA VAL A 780 -24.21 31.27 17.18
C VAL A 780 -24.76 31.22 15.75
N ARG A 781 -24.00 30.63 14.83
CA ARG A 781 -24.36 30.55 13.41
C ARG A 781 -24.06 29.15 12.86
N ALA A 782 -24.92 28.65 11.99
CA ALA A 782 -24.69 27.39 11.30
C ALA A 782 -23.66 27.54 10.16
N GLU A 783 -22.74 26.58 10.04
CA GLU A 783 -21.82 26.50 8.90
C GLU A 783 -22.55 26.05 7.63
N GLY A 784 -22.37 26.78 6.53
CA GLY A 784 -22.89 26.40 5.21
C GLY A 784 -24.42 26.55 4.99
N GLY A 785 -25.17 26.97 6.02
CA GLY A 785 -26.61 27.28 5.98
C GLY A 785 -26.92 28.79 5.92
N ARG A 786 -28.20 29.16 5.91
CA ARG A 786 -28.74 30.55 5.78
C ARG A 786 -28.03 31.58 6.69
N ALA A 787 -28.16 32.88 6.36
CA ALA A 787 -27.66 34.01 7.14
C ALA A 787 -28.30 34.21 8.54
N ALA A 788 -29.02 33.21 9.06
CA ALA A 788 -29.65 33.26 10.38
C ALA A 788 -28.60 33.09 11.49
N SER A 789 -28.83 33.73 12.63
CA SER A 789 -28.03 33.59 13.83
C SER A 789 -28.94 33.43 15.04
N ALA A 790 -28.52 32.59 15.99
CA ALA A 790 -29.20 32.41 17.26
C ALA A 790 -28.39 33.05 18.39
N ARG A 791 -29.02 33.19 19.57
CA ARG A 791 -28.38 33.76 20.76
C ARG A 791 -27.29 32.82 21.28
N SER A 792 -26.31 33.37 21.99
CA SER A 792 -25.36 32.56 22.76
C SER A 792 -26.09 31.82 23.88
N TYR A 793 -25.52 30.70 24.36
CA TYR A 793 -26.07 29.97 25.50
C TYR A 793 -26.25 30.88 26.71
N THR A 794 -25.22 31.67 27.03
CA THR A 794 -25.22 32.56 28.18
C THR A 794 -26.31 33.63 28.08
N ALA A 795 -26.50 34.22 26.90
CA ALA A 795 -27.56 35.21 26.68
C ALA A 795 -28.95 34.59 26.76
N TRP A 796 -29.14 33.41 26.17
CA TRP A 796 -30.39 32.65 26.22
C TRP A 796 -30.77 32.31 27.67
N TRP A 797 -29.84 31.72 28.44
CA TRP A 797 -30.08 31.33 29.83
C TRP A 797 -30.39 32.54 30.72
N LEU A 798 -29.61 33.62 30.62
CA LEU A 798 -29.83 34.84 31.41
C LEU A 798 -31.14 35.54 31.07
N ARG A 799 -31.59 35.45 29.81
CA ARG A 799 -32.88 36.01 29.39
C ARG A 799 -34.03 35.29 30.08
N GLU A 800 -33.98 33.96 30.18
CA GLU A 800 -34.97 33.18 30.93
C GLU A 800 -34.94 33.52 32.43
N GLU A 801 -33.76 33.51 33.05
CA GLU A 801 -33.60 33.78 34.49
C GLU A 801 -34.08 35.18 34.90
N LEU A 802 -33.79 36.21 34.08
CA LEU A 802 -34.25 37.57 34.31
C LEU A 802 -35.69 37.82 33.84
N GLY A 803 -36.27 36.84 33.12
CA GLY A 803 -37.58 36.85 32.50
C GLY A 803 -37.75 37.92 31.41
N GLY A 804 -36.77 38.04 30.52
CA GLY A 804 -36.89 38.82 29.29
C GLY A 804 -37.93 38.24 28.31
N PRO A 805 -38.36 39.00 27.29
CA PRO A 805 -37.97 40.37 26.98
C PRO A 805 -38.51 41.43 27.95
N PHE A 806 -37.78 42.52 28.14
CA PHE A 806 -38.17 43.68 28.95
C PHE A 806 -37.80 45.01 28.31
N ALA A 807 -38.58 46.04 28.64
CA ALA A 807 -38.43 47.39 28.12
C ALA A 807 -37.23 48.11 28.76
N LEU A 808 -36.30 48.58 27.93
CA LEU A 808 -35.19 49.43 28.37
C LEU A 808 -35.61 50.89 28.56
N ASP A 809 -36.67 51.31 27.87
CA ASP A 809 -37.32 52.60 28.04
C ASP A 809 -38.82 52.44 28.30
N GLY A 810 -39.46 53.42 28.94
CA GLY A 810 -40.92 53.42 29.15
C GLY A 810 -41.67 53.98 27.94
N GLY A 811 -41.12 53.82 26.74
CA GLY A 811 -41.57 54.50 25.53
C GLY A 811 -42.76 53.80 24.86
N PRO A 812 -43.41 54.45 23.88
CA PRO A 812 -44.47 53.81 23.10
C PRO A 812 -44.02 52.54 22.36
N ALA A 813 -42.74 52.47 21.97
CA ALA A 813 -42.16 51.34 21.23
C ALA A 813 -41.95 50.07 22.06
N THR A 814 -42.15 50.14 23.37
CA THR A 814 -41.93 49.03 24.32
C THR A 814 -43.04 48.94 25.36
N ALA A 815 -44.13 49.71 25.19
CA ALA A 815 -45.19 49.89 26.17
C ALA A 815 -45.95 48.61 26.56
N PHE A 816 -45.81 47.54 25.78
CA PHE A 816 -46.42 46.23 26.03
C PHE A 816 -45.48 45.24 26.73
N LEU A 817 -44.20 45.59 26.90
CA LEU A 817 -43.22 44.80 27.62
C LEU A 817 -43.19 45.18 29.11
N ARG A 818 -42.73 44.24 29.95
CA ARG A 818 -42.44 44.51 31.37
C ARG A 818 -41.25 45.48 31.50
N PRO A 819 -41.17 46.29 32.57
CA PRO A 819 -39.99 47.11 32.80
C PRO A 819 -38.74 46.27 33.07
N ALA A 820 -37.57 46.82 32.74
CA ALA A 820 -36.28 46.20 33.06
C ALA A 820 -36.16 45.87 34.57
N PRO A 821 -35.69 44.66 34.92
CA PRO A 821 -35.46 44.26 36.30
C PRO A 821 -34.33 45.12 36.94
N PRO A 822 -34.38 45.42 38.24
CA PRO A 822 -33.35 46.24 38.89
C PRO A 822 -31.94 45.64 38.82
N GLU A 823 -31.83 44.32 38.64
CA GLU A 823 -30.59 43.56 38.55
C GLU A 823 -29.73 43.97 37.34
N VAL A 824 -30.35 44.42 36.23
CA VAL A 824 -29.62 44.83 35.01
C VAL A 824 -29.14 46.29 35.04
N ALA A 825 -29.34 46.99 36.17
CA ALA A 825 -28.99 48.40 36.29
C ALA A 825 -27.47 48.63 36.13
N GLY A 826 -27.08 49.51 35.21
CA GLY A 826 -25.68 49.90 34.99
C GLY A 826 -24.94 49.06 33.95
N LEU A 827 -25.59 48.09 33.32
CA LEU A 827 -25.08 47.42 32.13
C LEU A 827 -25.07 48.37 30.91
N ASP A 828 -24.16 48.10 29.98
CA ASP A 828 -24.14 48.78 28.68
C ASP A 828 -25.19 48.20 27.71
N ASP A 829 -25.51 48.96 26.66
CA ASP A 829 -26.57 48.62 25.70
C ASP A 829 -26.41 47.21 25.08
N ALA A 830 -25.17 46.77 24.82
CA ALA A 830 -24.93 45.46 24.22
C ALA A 830 -25.22 44.32 25.21
N ALA A 831 -24.81 44.48 26.47
CA ALA A 831 -25.13 43.52 27.53
C ALA A 831 -26.64 43.52 27.84
N LEU A 832 -27.27 44.69 27.87
CA LEU A 832 -28.72 44.83 28.05
C LEU A 832 -29.50 44.10 26.96
N ALA A 833 -29.14 44.30 25.69
CA ALA A 833 -29.78 43.60 24.58
C ALA A 833 -29.62 42.07 24.67
N ALA A 834 -28.44 41.59 25.05
CA ALA A 834 -28.17 40.17 25.17
C ALA A 834 -29.05 39.48 26.23
N VAL A 835 -29.27 40.12 27.37
CA VAL A 835 -30.01 39.53 28.50
C VAL A 835 -31.53 39.81 28.48
N GLY A 836 -32.06 40.36 27.38
CA GLY A 836 -33.51 40.55 27.19
C GLY A 836 -34.00 41.99 27.10
N GLY A 837 -33.11 42.98 27.07
CA GLY A 837 -33.47 44.38 26.91
C GLY A 837 -33.89 44.72 25.47
N VAL A 838 -35.03 45.39 25.33
CA VAL A 838 -35.62 45.77 24.04
C VAL A 838 -35.87 47.28 24.00
N HIS A 839 -35.53 47.92 22.87
CA HIS A 839 -35.83 49.33 22.58
C HIS A 839 -37.01 49.51 21.61
N ASP A 840 -37.28 48.51 20.78
CA ASP A 840 -38.37 48.52 19.81
C ASP A 840 -38.94 47.10 19.65
N LEU A 841 -40.27 46.95 19.58
CA LEU A 841 -40.90 45.63 19.41
C LEU A 841 -40.43 44.88 18.17
N ALA A 842 -39.92 45.58 17.14
CA ALA A 842 -39.35 44.93 15.96
C ALA A 842 -38.06 44.13 16.25
N GLU A 843 -37.44 44.32 17.43
CA GLU A 843 -36.27 43.57 17.89
C GLU A 843 -36.62 42.21 18.54
N LEU A 844 -37.93 41.94 18.75
CA LEU A 844 -38.38 40.70 19.35
C LEU A 844 -38.20 39.51 18.40
N ASP A 845 -37.81 38.38 18.96
CA ASP A 845 -37.75 37.12 18.22
C ASP A 845 -39.17 36.60 17.95
N PRO A 846 -39.38 35.78 16.90
CA PRO A 846 -40.69 35.24 16.55
C PRO A 846 -41.47 34.57 17.69
N GLU A 847 -40.78 33.86 18.58
CA GLU A 847 -41.39 33.14 19.71
C GLU A 847 -41.93 34.11 20.78
N GLU A 848 -41.26 35.24 20.97
CA GLU A 848 -41.59 36.24 21.99
C GLU A 848 -42.84 37.07 21.62
N TRP A 849 -43.19 37.09 20.33
CA TRP A 849 -44.40 37.74 19.86
C TRP A 849 -45.68 37.08 20.37
N ALA A 850 -45.66 35.75 20.51
CA ALA A 850 -46.81 35.02 21.07
C ALA A 850 -47.06 35.45 22.52
N ASP A 851 -46.01 35.46 23.36
CA ASP A 851 -46.10 35.87 24.76
C ASP A 851 -46.51 37.34 24.92
N LEU A 852 -45.99 38.25 24.08
CA LEU A 852 -46.40 39.65 24.09
C LEU A 852 -47.89 39.81 23.80
N LEU A 853 -48.38 39.12 22.75
CA LEU A 853 -49.78 39.23 22.33
C LEU A 853 -50.72 38.55 23.33
N ASP A 854 -50.32 37.43 23.93
CA ASP A 854 -51.03 36.77 25.01
C ASP A 854 -51.02 37.59 26.31
N GLY A 855 -49.99 38.41 26.51
CA GLY A 855 -49.87 39.37 27.62
C GLY A 855 -50.72 40.63 27.47
N LEU A 856 -51.38 40.86 26.33
CA LEU A 856 -52.16 42.08 26.09
C LEU A 856 -53.31 42.25 27.11
N PRO A 857 -53.71 43.50 27.43
CA PRO A 857 -54.86 43.75 28.29
C PRO A 857 -56.16 43.08 27.79
N PRO A 858 -57.17 42.88 28.66
CA PRO A 858 -58.44 42.29 28.24
C PRO A 858 -59.16 43.09 27.14
N VAL A 859 -59.97 42.42 26.32
CA VAL A 859 -60.81 43.04 25.27
C VAL A 859 -61.64 44.19 25.85
N GLY A 860 -61.64 45.32 25.15
CA GLY A 860 -62.27 46.58 25.55
C GLY A 860 -61.35 47.55 26.30
N SER A 861 -60.12 47.14 26.64
CA SER A 861 -59.15 48.03 27.30
C SER A 861 -58.67 49.13 26.34
N PRO A 862 -58.61 50.40 26.77
CA PRO A 862 -58.06 51.48 25.95
C PRO A 862 -56.54 51.32 25.81
N VAL A 863 -56.02 51.62 24.63
CA VAL A 863 -54.58 51.59 24.32
C VAL A 863 -54.12 52.98 23.88
N ASP A 864 -52.93 53.39 24.33
CA ASP A 864 -52.34 54.64 23.86
C ASP A 864 -52.08 54.59 22.35
N ALA A 865 -52.40 55.68 21.65
CA ALA A 865 -52.33 55.70 20.19
C ALA A 865 -50.89 55.62 19.65
N ALA A 866 -49.90 56.13 20.38
CA ALA A 866 -48.50 56.02 19.98
C ALA A 866 -47.98 54.59 20.20
N ALA A 867 -48.39 53.93 21.29
CA ALA A 867 -48.05 52.53 21.55
C ALA A 867 -48.67 51.60 20.50
N ALA A 868 -49.95 51.80 20.18
CA ALA A 868 -50.63 51.05 19.14
C ALA A 868 -49.97 51.23 17.77
N LEU A 869 -49.54 52.44 17.43
CA LEU A 869 -48.83 52.71 16.17
C LEU A 869 -47.49 51.98 16.10
N ALA A 870 -46.74 51.93 17.21
CA ALA A 870 -45.49 51.19 17.28
C ALA A 870 -45.73 49.68 17.11
N LEU A 871 -46.74 49.13 17.79
CA LEU A 871 -47.14 47.74 17.64
C LEU A 871 -47.55 47.40 16.19
N TRP A 872 -48.38 48.21 15.55
CA TRP A 872 -48.81 47.93 14.17
C TRP A 872 -47.64 47.97 13.18
N ARG A 873 -46.68 48.88 13.35
CA ARG A 873 -45.46 48.91 12.53
C ARG A 873 -44.57 47.69 12.75
N ALA A 874 -44.44 47.26 14.01
CA ALA A 874 -43.66 46.08 14.33
C ALA A 874 -44.35 44.79 13.81
N LEU A 875 -45.69 44.73 13.81
CA LEU A 875 -46.47 43.67 13.16
C LEU A 875 -46.30 43.67 11.63
N GLU A 876 -46.24 44.84 10.99
CA GLU A 876 -45.92 44.96 9.55
C GLU A 876 -44.52 44.41 9.25
N ALA A 877 -43.51 44.79 10.04
CA ALA A 877 -42.15 44.29 9.89
C ALA A 877 -42.07 42.76 10.10
N LEU A 878 -42.80 42.25 11.10
CA LEU A 878 -42.90 40.81 11.35
C LEU A 878 -43.56 40.08 10.18
N ALA A 879 -44.66 40.61 9.65
CA ALA A 879 -45.36 40.04 8.50
C ALA A 879 -44.46 40.04 7.24
N GLU A 880 -43.73 41.12 6.98
CA GLU A 880 -42.80 41.22 5.85
C GLU A 880 -41.66 40.20 5.93
N SER A 881 -41.23 39.84 7.15
CA SER A 881 -40.22 38.80 7.38
C SER A 881 -40.71 37.37 7.08
N GLY A 882 -42.02 37.18 6.88
CA GLY A 882 -42.63 35.89 6.55
C GLY A 882 -42.83 34.96 7.75
N VAL A 883 -42.71 35.48 8.97
CA VAL A 883 -42.99 34.77 10.22
C VAL A 883 -44.49 34.46 10.32
N ARG A 884 -44.83 33.34 10.95
CA ARG A 884 -46.21 32.95 11.29
C ARG A 884 -46.32 32.77 12.79
N LEU A 885 -47.43 33.24 13.35
CA LEU A 885 -47.77 33.03 14.75
C LEU A 885 -48.61 31.75 14.85
N ASP A 886 -48.19 30.81 15.69
CA ASP A 886 -48.95 29.59 16.01
C ASP A 886 -48.88 29.33 17.53
N PRO A 887 -49.99 29.48 18.28
CA PRO A 887 -51.34 29.81 17.80
C PRO A 887 -51.46 31.28 17.35
N ALA A 888 -52.44 31.55 16.49
CA ALA A 888 -52.82 32.92 16.17
C ALA A 888 -53.34 33.67 17.42
N PRO A 889 -53.11 34.99 17.51
CA PRO A 889 -53.45 35.75 18.71
C PRO A 889 -54.97 35.87 18.89
N ALA A 890 -55.44 35.68 20.12
CA ALA A 890 -56.87 35.79 20.43
C ALA A 890 -57.39 37.24 20.44
N ARG A 891 -56.50 38.23 20.58
CA ARG A 891 -56.84 39.66 20.68
C ARG A 891 -55.71 40.56 20.19
N VAL A 892 -56.06 41.74 19.68
CA VAL A 892 -55.10 42.73 19.16
C VAL A 892 -55.62 44.16 19.37
N PRO A 893 -54.75 45.16 19.63
CA PRO A 893 -55.15 46.56 19.62
C PRO A 893 -55.61 46.99 18.23
N ALA A 894 -56.81 47.54 18.14
CA ALA A 894 -57.44 47.92 16.88
C ALA A 894 -58.08 49.32 16.97
N LEU A 895 -58.01 50.05 15.87
CA LEU A 895 -58.65 51.35 15.69
C LEU A 895 -60.16 51.16 15.49
N HIS A 896 -60.97 51.69 16.40
CA HIS A 896 -62.42 51.71 16.29
C HIS A 896 -62.97 53.09 16.64
N GLY A 897 -63.73 53.71 15.73
CA GLY A 897 -64.39 55.00 15.96
C GLY A 897 -63.44 56.16 16.30
N GLY A 898 -62.16 56.09 15.93
CA GLY A 898 -61.14 57.10 16.23
C GLY A 898 -60.39 56.91 17.55
N THR A 899 -60.64 55.80 18.26
CA THR A 899 -59.90 55.38 19.47
C THR A 899 -59.26 54.02 19.27
N VAL A 900 -58.17 53.71 19.98
CA VAL A 900 -57.58 52.37 19.96
C VAL A 900 -58.02 51.60 21.21
N VAL A 901 -58.56 50.40 20.99
CA VAL A 901 -58.97 49.47 22.03
C VAL A 901 -58.46 48.08 21.71
N VAL A 902 -58.21 47.26 22.73
CA VAL A 902 -57.98 45.83 22.49
C VAL A 902 -59.29 45.20 22.03
N ALA A 903 -59.29 44.55 20.86
CA ALA A 903 -60.44 43.87 20.28
C ALA A 903 -60.17 42.37 20.18
N ALA A 904 -61.23 41.56 20.18
CA ALA A 904 -61.12 40.13 19.87
C ALA A 904 -60.72 39.98 18.39
N ALA A 905 -59.78 39.07 18.10
CA ALA A 905 -59.27 38.88 16.74
C ALA A 905 -60.39 38.58 15.72
N ASP A 906 -61.37 37.77 16.11
CA ASP A 906 -62.57 37.43 15.31
C ASP A 906 -63.38 38.65 14.80
N ASP A 907 -63.34 39.77 15.54
CA ASP A 907 -64.08 40.99 15.21
C ASP A 907 -63.24 41.99 14.39
N VAL A 908 -61.92 41.82 14.40
CA VAL A 908 -60.94 42.72 13.77
C VAL A 908 -60.84 42.45 12.27
N ALA A 909 -60.48 43.48 11.52
CA ALA A 909 -60.00 43.31 10.16
C ALA A 909 -58.75 44.14 9.88
N VAL A 910 -57.91 43.69 8.95
CA VAL A 910 -56.81 44.50 8.44
C VAL A 910 -57.28 45.32 7.24
N ALA A 911 -56.96 46.61 7.22
CA ALA A 911 -57.30 47.49 6.12
C ALA A 911 -56.25 48.58 5.89
N PRO A 912 -56.02 48.98 4.62
CA PRO A 912 -55.10 50.06 4.29
C PRO A 912 -55.72 51.45 4.43
N ASP A 913 -57.04 51.52 4.54
CA ASP A 913 -57.81 52.76 4.50
C ASP A 913 -58.69 52.88 5.75
N PRO A 914 -58.72 54.04 6.43
CA PRO A 914 -59.42 54.20 7.70
C PRO A 914 -60.94 54.31 7.56
N MET A 915 -61.47 54.18 6.34
CA MET A 915 -62.91 54.35 6.08
C MET A 915 -63.77 53.37 6.88
N TRP A 916 -63.25 52.16 7.15
CA TRP A 916 -63.98 51.09 7.83
C TRP A 916 -63.96 51.20 9.36
N ALA A 917 -63.11 52.07 9.93
CA ALA A 917 -62.90 52.17 11.38
C ALA A 917 -64.16 52.56 12.18
N PRO A 918 -65.12 53.33 11.65
CA PRO A 918 -66.41 53.55 12.32
C PRO A 918 -67.30 52.31 12.38
N LEU A 919 -67.20 51.39 11.41
CA LEU A 919 -68.08 50.22 11.30
C LEU A 919 -67.56 49.01 12.08
N ARG A 920 -66.23 48.86 12.19
CA ARG A 920 -65.59 47.74 12.89
C ARG A 920 -64.19 48.09 13.40
N PRO A 921 -63.63 47.32 14.33
CA PRO A 921 -62.24 47.46 14.74
C PRO A 921 -61.28 47.11 13.60
N LEU A 922 -60.26 47.94 13.38
CA LEU A 922 -59.26 47.74 12.33
C LEU A 922 -57.82 47.74 12.85
N VAL A 923 -56.99 46.86 12.29
CA VAL A 923 -55.54 46.99 12.33
C VAL A 923 -55.10 47.69 11.03
N PRO A 924 -54.52 48.91 11.11
CA PRO A 924 -53.97 49.58 9.94
C PRO A 924 -52.76 48.82 9.41
N ALA A 925 -52.69 48.63 8.09
CA ALA A 925 -51.51 48.09 7.42
C ALA A 925 -51.23 48.81 6.08
N GLY A 926 -49.97 48.86 5.65
CA GLY A 926 -49.58 49.32 4.33
C GLY A 926 -50.25 48.51 3.23
N ARG A 927 -50.59 49.14 2.10
CA ARG A 927 -51.35 48.49 1.00
C ARG A 927 -50.73 47.19 0.49
N ASP A 928 -49.41 47.10 0.54
CA ASP A 928 -48.65 45.95 0.05
C ASP A 928 -48.49 44.85 1.12
N LEU A 929 -48.95 45.07 2.35
CA LEU A 929 -48.80 44.16 3.50
C LEU A 929 -50.15 43.78 4.16
N VAL A 930 -51.29 44.16 3.57
CA VAL A 930 -52.61 43.92 4.17
C VAL A 930 -52.91 42.43 4.31
N GLU A 931 -52.60 41.64 3.28
CA GLU A 931 -52.85 40.20 3.30
C GLU A 931 -51.85 39.52 4.24
N GLU A 932 -50.58 39.93 4.23
CA GLU A 932 -49.52 39.38 5.07
C GLU A 932 -49.79 39.62 6.57
N VAL A 933 -50.23 40.83 6.94
CA VAL A 933 -50.60 41.15 8.33
C VAL A 933 -51.89 40.43 8.74
N ALA A 934 -52.84 40.25 7.81
CA ALA A 934 -54.06 39.51 8.09
C ALA A 934 -53.81 38.01 8.28
N ASP A 935 -52.96 37.42 7.45
CA ASP A 935 -52.50 36.03 7.55
C ASP A 935 -51.70 35.81 8.86
N LEU A 936 -50.84 36.77 9.25
CA LEU A 936 -50.07 36.73 10.49
C LEU A 936 -50.99 36.67 11.74
N LEU A 937 -52.08 37.44 11.72
CA LEU A 937 -53.01 37.56 12.84
C LEU A 937 -54.21 36.59 12.76
N ASP A 938 -54.34 35.83 11.66
CA ASP A 938 -55.51 35.01 11.32
C ASP A 938 -56.85 35.78 11.36
N VAL A 939 -56.89 36.97 10.74
CA VAL A 939 -58.09 37.84 10.68
C VAL A 939 -58.50 38.16 9.25
N ALA A 940 -59.72 38.69 9.06
CA ALA A 940 -60.20 39.06 7.73
C ALA A 940 -59.53 40.33 7.19
N THR A 941 -59.32 40.39 5.86
CA THR A 941 -59.00 41.65 5.18
C THR A 941 -60.26 42.41 4.79
N VAL A 942 -60.19 43.74 4.82
CA VAL A 942 -61.22 44.61 4.24
C VAL A 942 -60.58 45.52 3.21
N THR A 943 -60.48 44.98 2.00
CA THR A 943 -59.97 45.66 0.81
C THR A 943 -61.04 45.65 -0.27
N GLY A 944 -61.63 46.80 -0.59
CA GLY A 944 -62.66 46.86 -1.62
C GLY A 944 -63.62 48.04 -1.47
N PRO A 945 -64.59 48.17 -2.39
CA PRO A 945 -65.62 49.19 -2.29
C PRO A 945 -66.45 49.02 -1.03
N GLY A 946 -66.77 50.13 -0.37
CA GLY A 946 -67.84 50.12 0.62
C GLY A 946 -69.20 49.83 -0.02
N PRO A 947 -70.18 49.29 0.73
CA PRO A 947 -71.58 49.31 0.32
C PRO A 947 -72.04 50.74 0.04
N ALA A 948 -73.12 50.86 -0.74
CA ALA A 948 -73.79 52.13 -0.94
C ALA A 948 -74.33 52.66 0.40
N PRO A 949 -74.31 53.99 0.64
CA PRO A 949 -74.93 54.57 1.83
C PRO A 949 -76.43 54.29 1.94
N ASP A 950 -76.95 54.40 3.15
CA ASP A 950 -78.35 54.09 3.48
C ASP A 950 -79.34 55.01 2.73
N ASP A 951 -78.96 56.28 2.52
CA ASP A 951 -79.75 57.31 1.84
C ASP A 951 -78.98 57.91 0.64
N PRO A 952 -79.67 58.38 -0.42
CA PRO A 952 -79.04 59.00 -1.58
C PRO A 952 -78.55 60.43 -1.29
N GLY A 953 -77.41 60.81 -1.89
CA GLY A 953 -76.83 62.15 -1.76
C GLY A 953 -77.23 63.14 -2.86
N HIS A 954 -76.69 64.35 -2.75
CA HIS A 954 -76.79 65.41 -3.76
C HIS A 954 -75.48 65.54 -4.53
N ARG A 955 -75.51 65.25 -5.82
CA ARG A 955 -74.33 65.32 -6.68
C ARG A 955 -73.81 66.75 -6.86
N GLU A 956 -72.54 66.95 -6.54
CA GLU A 956 -71.79 68.20 -6.73
C GLU A 956 -70.48 67.93 -7.52
N ASP A 957 -69.93 68.96 -8.16
CA ASP A 957 -68.64 68.86 -8.86
C ASP A 957 -67.47 68.88 -7.85
N VAL A 958 -66.44 68.06 -8.09
CA VAL A 958 -65.17 68.15 -7.35
C VAL A 958 -64.38 69.34 -7.90
N PRO A 959 -63.96 70.31 -7.07
CA PRO A 959 -63.18 71.46 -7.54
C PRO A 959 -61.89 71.02 -8.25
N SER A 960 -61.65 71.57 -9.44
CA SER A 960 -60.50 71.21 -10.28
C SER A 960 -59.14 71.44 -9.61
N GLU A 961 -59.10 72.37 -8.65
CA GLU A 961 -57.95 72.79 -7.87
C GLU A 961 -57.43 71.67 -6.96
N VAL A 962 -58.28 70.73 -6.56
CA VAL A 962 -57.91 69.54 -5.76
C VAL A 962 -56.95 68.62 -6.55
N GLY A 963 -57.07 68.58 -7.88
CA GLY A 963 -56.18 67.83 -8.76
C GLY A 963 -54.71 68.32 -8.69
N THR A 964 -54.47 69.55 -8.22
CA THR A 964 -53.11 70.08 -8.03
C THR A 964 -52.38 69.46 -6.83
N VAL A 965 -53.10 68.84 -5.89
CA VAL A 965 -52.54 68.26 -4.65
C VAL A 965 -52.18 66.78 -4.81
N VAL A 966 -53.05 65.99 -5.45
CA VAL A 966 -52.92 64.52 -5.54
C VAL A 966 -52.87 63.95 -6.96
N GLY A 967 -52.98 64.79 -8.01
CA GLY A 967 -52.93 64.40 -9.43
C GLY A 967 -54.30 64.09 -10.06
N GLU A 968 -54.31 63.61 -11.31
CA GLU A 968 -55.50 63.56 -12.19
C GLU A 968 -56.45 62.35 -12.01
N ARG A 969 -56.26 61.51 -11.00
CA ARG A 969 -57.05 60.26 -10.81
C ARG A 969 -58.25 60.40 -9.86
N LEU A 970 -58.86 61.57 -9.79
CA LEU A 970 -60.01 61.84 -8.91
C LEU A 970 -61.35 61.76 -9.66
N PRO A 971 -62.46 61.42 -8.97
CA PRO A 971 -63.79 61.51 -9.54
C PRO A 971 -64.14 62.98 -9.86
N ARG A 972 -64.91 63.19 -10.93
CA ARG A 972 -65.34 64.55 -11.35
C ARG A 972 -66.45 65.10 -10.46
N THR A 973 -67.21 64.22 -9.83
CA THR A 973 -68.36 64.57 -8.99
C THR A 973 -68.31 63.76 -7.70
N TRP A 974 -68.93 64.28 -6.65
CA TRP A 974 -69.12 63.61 -5.37
C TRP A 974 -70.56 63.79 -4.90
N GLU A 975 -71.03 62.95 -4.00
CA GLU A 975 -72.38 62.98 -3.43
C GLU A 975 -72.32 63.63 -2.04
N ARG A 976 -72.98 64.78 -1.90
CA ARG A 976 -73.09 65.50 -0.62
C ARG A 976 -74.27 64.98 0.19
N HIS A 977 -74.05 64.79 1.49
CA HIS A 977 -75.05 64.35 2.46
C HIS A 977 -75.15 65.36 3.59
N ASP A 978 -76.35 65.53 4.17
CA ASP A 978 -76.49 66.28 5.43
C ASP A 978 -76.33 65.35 6.64
N ASP A 979 -76.79 64.09 6.54
CA ASP A 979 -76.54 62.98 7.48
C ASP A 979 -76.14 61.75 6.65
N LEU A 980 -74.85 61.39 6.67
CA LEU A 980 -74.34 60.24 5.92
C LEU A 980 -74.28 59.02 6.84
N ARG A 981 -75.02 57.97 6.49
CA ARG A 981 -75.05 56.70 7.22
C ARG A 981 -74.72 55.52 6.32
N VAL A 982 -73.98 54.56 6.87
CA VAL A 982 -73.65 53.30 6.22
C VAL A 982 -73.88 52.19 7.24
N ASP A 983 -74.72 51.22 6.89
CA ASP A 983 -75.15 50.15 7.80
C ASP A 983 -75.68 50.71 9.14
N GLY A 984 -76.38 51.84 9.08
CA GLY A 984 -76.95 52.54 10.24
C GLY A 984 -75.96 53.40 11.06
N VAL A 985 -74.65 53.36 10.77
CA VAL A 985 -73.62 54.13 11.47
C VAL A 985 -73.39 55.46 10.77
N ALA A 986 -73.44 56.57 11.53
CA ALA A 986 -73.14 57.89 11.00
C ALA A 986 -71.64 58.05 10.72
N VAL A 987 -71.27 58.35 9.47
CA VAL A 987 -69.88 58.53 9.03
C VAL A 987 -69.69 59.89 8.37
N PRO A 988 -68.56 60.58 8.59
CA PRO A 988 -68.32 61.90 7.98
C PRO A 988 -68.03 61.81 6.46
N TRP A 989 -67.61 60.64 5.99
CA TRP A 989 -67.30 60.36 4.60
C TRP A 989 -67.34 58.87 4.30
N TRP A 990 -67.54 58.52 3.03
CA TRP A 990 -67.56 57.14 2.53
C TRP A 990 -67.12 57.06 1.07
N VAL A 991 -66.64 55.90 0.64
CA VAL A 991 -66.24 55.65 -0.76
C VAL A 991 -66.94 54.39 -1.27
N GLU A 992 -67.83 54.56 -2.24
CA GLU A 992 -68.56 53.48 -2.92
C GLU A 992 -67.86 53.15 -4.26
N GLY A 993 -67.84 51.88 -4.68
CA GLY A 993 -67.44 51.48 -6.05
C GLY A 993 -66.02 50.91 -6.24
N ARG A 994 -65.87 49.94 -7.17
CA ARG A 994 -64.71 49.03 -7.34
C ARG A 994 -63.51 49.68 -8.05
N GLY A 995 -63.04 50.83 -7.59
CA GLY A 995 -61.84 51.49 -8.13
C GLY A 995 -61.96 51.97 -9.59
N GLY A 996 -61.14 52.96 -9.97
CA GLY A 996 -61.18 53.53 -11.31
C GLY A 996 -62.38 54.46 -11.55
N ALA A 997 -63.03 54.36 -12.71
CA ALA A 997 -64.05 55.32 -13.17
C ALA A 997 -65.41 55.21 -12.45
N ASP A 998 -65.64 54.15 -11.68
CA ASP A 998 -66.92 53.84 -11.00
C ASP A 998 -66.92 54.20 -9.51
N VAL A 999 -65.91 54.95 -9.04
CA VAL A 999 -65.81 55.37 -7.63
C VAL A 999 -66.71 56.57 -7.37
N VAL A 1000 -67.58 56.46 -6.37
CA VAL A 1000 -68.42 57.54 -5.86
C VAL A 1000 -67.96 57.93 -4.46
N VAL A 1001 -67.65 59.21 -4.29
CA VAL A 1001 -67.23 59.78 -3.00
C VAL A 1001 -68.44 60.40 -2.32
N HIS A 1002 -68.67 60.06 -1.05
CA HIS A 1002 -69.75 60.59 -0.22
C HIS A 1002 -69.16 61.35 0.95
N ALA A 1003 -69.70 62.52 1.28
CA ALA A 1003 -69.25 63.28 2.45
C ALA A 1003 -70.32 64.23 2.99
N THR A 1004 -70.18 64.63 4.25
CA THR A 1004 -71.05 65.64 4.89
C THR A 1004 -70.49 67.06 4.85
N GLY A 1005 -69.20 67.22 4.50
CA GLY A 1005 -68.55 68.53 4.41
C GLY A 1005 -67.10 68.46 3.92
N PRO A 1006 -66.39 69.60 3.87
CA PRO A 1006 -65.05 69.70 3.28
C PRO A 1006 -64.01 68.76 3.89
N ALA A 1007 -64.05 68.53 5.20
CA ALA A 1007 -63.12 67.62 5.89
C ALA A 1007 -63.35 66.15 5.50
N GLY A 1008 -64.62 65.74 5.42
CA GLY A 1008 -64.98 64.39 4.95
C GLY A 1008 -64.64 64.18 3.49
N LEU A 1009 -64.95 65.16 2.64
CA LEU A 1009 -64.61 65.12 1.22
C LEU A 1009 -63.10 65.03 1.00
N ALA A 1010 -62.31 65.79 1.77
CA ALA A 1010 -60.85 65.71 1.74
C ALA A 1010 -60.33 64.32 2.10
N ALA A 1011 -60.86 63.71 3.17
CA ALA A 1011 -60.47 62.37 3.62
C ALA A 1011 -60.81 61.30 2.57
N ALA A 1012 -62.02 61.35 1.98
CA ALA A 1012 -62.42 60.42 0.94
C ALA A 1012 -61.58 60.56 -0.33
N LEU A 1013 -61.33 61.78 -0.81
CA LEU A 1013 -60.48 62.02 -1.98
C LEU A 1013 -59.03 61.59 -1.72
N ALA A 1014 -58.53 61.75 -0.48
CA ALA A 1014 -57.20 61.30 -0.10
C ALA A 1014 -57.08 59.77 -0.13
N VAL A 1015 -58.12 59.04 0.31
CA VAL A 1015 -58.22 57.57 0.18
C VAL A 1015 -58.25 57.14 -1.27
N VAL A 1016 -59.12 57.74 -2.10
CA VAL A 1016 -59.21 57.43 -3.54
C VAL A 1016 -57.89 57.66 -4.27
N ALA A 1017 -57.14 58.70 -3.87
CA ALA A 1017 -55.82 58.99 -4.41
C ALA A 1017 -54.69 58.10 -3.87
N GLY A 1018 -54.97 57.23 -2.89
CA GLY A 1018 -53.97 56.42 -2.20
C GLY A 1018 -52.97 57.24 -1.36
N ARG A 1019 -53.31 58.48 -0.99
CA ARG A 1019 -52.44 59.43 -0.26
C ARG A 1019 -53.18 60.05 0.93
N TYR A 1020 -53.55 59.23 1.92
CA TYR A 1020 -54.35 59.70 3.07
C TYR A 1020 -53.71 60.85 3.87
N GLY A 1021 -52.37 60.96 3.85
CA GLY A 1021 -51.63 62.10 4.43
C GLY A 1021 -51.99 63.46 3.80
N ALA A 1022 -52.44 63.49 2.54
CA ALA A 1022 -52.80 64.72 1.83
C ALA A 1022 -54.14 65.32 2.30
N ARG A 1023 -54.92 64.63 3.14
CA ARG A 1023 -56.26 65.07 3.58
C ARG A 1023 -56.28 66.49 4.16
N HIS A 1024 -55.25 66.91 4.89
CA HIS A 1024 -55.19 68.23 5.52
C HIS A 1024 -55.01 69.34 4.48
N VAL A 1025 -54.16 69.09 3.48
CA VAL A 1025 -53.93 70.02 2.36
C VAL A 1025 -55.16 70.06 1.45
N LEU A 1026 -55.77 68.90 1.19
CA LEU A 1026 -57.01 68.81 0.42
C LEU A 1026 -58.16 69.56 1.11
N GLU A 1027 -58.27 69.47 2.42
CA GLU A 1027 -59.27 70.19 3.21
C GLU A 1027 -59.05 71.70 3.17
N GLU A 1028 -57.78 72.15 3.22
CA GLU A 1028 -57.43 73.56 3.04
C GLU A 1028 -57.84 74.06 1.64
N VAL A 1029 -57.51 73.31 0.59
CA VAL A 1029 -57.88 73.64 -0.80
C VAL A 1029 -59.41 73.64 -1.01
N LEU A 1030 -60.13 72.71 -0.40
CA LEU A 1030 -61.60 72.64 -0.47
C LEU A 1030 -62.27 73.82 0.26
N ARG A 1031 -61.63 74.38 1.30
CA ARG A 1031 -62.11 75.58 2.00
C ARG A 1031 -61.77 76.88 1.27
N ASP A 1032 -60.59 76.97 0.66
CA ASP A 1032 -60.18 78.12 -0.15
C ASP A 1032 -59.50 77.68 -1.46
N PRO A 1033 -60.28 77.42 -2.53
CA PRO A 1033 -59.74 77.00 -3.83
C PRO A 1033 -58.74 78.01 -4.43
N ARG A 1034 -58.84 79.30 -4.07
CA ARG A 1034 -57.94 80.35 -4.59
C ARG A 1034 -56.55 80.28 -3.97
N GLY A 1035 -56.43 79.65 -2.81
CA GLY A 1035 -55.18 79.43 -2.09
C GLY A 1035 -54.42 78.18 -2.51
N ALA A 1036 -54.92 77.40 -3.48
CA ALA A 1036 -54.42 76.06 -3.79
C ALA A 1036 -52.91 75.98 -4.09
N GLN A 1037 -52.39 76.91 -4.90
CA GLN A 1037 -50.95 76.98 -5.20
C GLN A 1037 -50.09 77.24 -3.95
N GLY A 1038 -50.60 78.06 -3.02
CA GLY A 1038 -49.93 78.34 -1.75
C GLY A 1038 -49.97 77.16 -0.78
N ALA A 1039 -51.08 76.43 -0.74
CA ALA A 1039 -51.23 75.20 0.06
C ALA A 1039 -50.28 74.10 -0.43
N VAL A 1040 -50.21 73.88 -1.75
CA VAL A 1040 -49.25 72.92 -2.35
C VAL A 1040 -47.80 73.37 -2.16
N ALA A 1041 -47.48 74.66 -2.30
CA ALA A 1041 -46.10 75.13 -2.09
C ALA A 1041 -45.64 74.94 -0.64
N ARG A 1042 -46.55 75.00 0.35
CA ARG A 1042 -46.21 74.73 1.76
C ARG A 1042 -45.85 73.28 2.02
N THR A 1043 -46.34 72.33 1.20
CA THR A 1043 -45.93 70.93 1.34
C THR A 1043 -44.48 70.67 0.94
N ALA A 1044 -43.75 71.67 0.43
CA ALA A 1044 -42.31 71.56 0.18
C ALA A 1044 -41.48 71.48 1.48
N TRP A 1045 -42.04 71.87 2.63
CA TRP A 1045 -41.45 71.67 3.95
C TRP A 1045 -42.01 70.45 4.68
N ASP A 1046 -43.01 69.79 4.09
CA ASP A 1046 -43.44 68.46 4.51
C ASP A 1046 -42.41 67.46 3.92
N ASP A 1047 -41.18 67.45 4.48
CA ASP A 1047 -40.02 66.67 4.03
C ASP A 1047 -40.31 65.15 4.02
N PRO A 1048 -39.56 64.31 3.26
CA PRO A 1048 -40.02 63.18 2.48
C PRO A 1048 -39.83 61.87 3.26
N GLN A 1049 -40.21 61.85 4.54
CA GLN A 1049 -40.16 60.63 5.36
C GLN A 1049 -41.21 59.58 4.97
N SER A 1050 -41.96 59.80 3.88
CA SER A 1050 -43.02 58.89 3.43
C SER A 1050 -42.72 58.12 2.15
N SER A 1051 -41.48 58.07 1.64
CA SER A 1051 -41.27 57.39 0.34
C SER A 1051 -39.99 56.60 0.06
N ALA A 1052 -39.01 56.45 0.96
CA ALA A 1052 -37.89 55.53 0.64
C ALA A 1052 -37.01 55.06 1.81
N ASP A 1053 -36.72 55.88 2.82
CA ASP A 1053 -35.68 55.56 3.83
C ASP A 1053 -36.19 54.83 5.09
N ALA A 1054 -37.37 54.22 5.01
CA ALA A 1054 -37.90 53.30 6.02
C ALA A 1054 -38.42 52.02 5.35
N ARG A 1055 -37.58 51.43 4.49
CA ARG A 1055 -37.61 50.00 4.14
C ARG A 1055 -36.34 49.38 4.66
#